data_AF-A0A812R550-F1
#
_entry.id   AF-A0A812R550-F1
#
_cell.length_a   1.000
_cell.length_b   1.000
_cell.length_c   1.000
_cell.angle_alpha   90.00
_cell.angle_beta   90.00
_cell.angle_gamma   90.00
#
_symmetry.space_group_name_H-M   'P 1'
#
loop_
_entity.id
_entity.type
_entity.pdbx_description
1 polymer ?
#
loop_
_entity_poly.entity_id
_entity_poly.type
_entity_poly.pdbx_seq_one_letter_code
_entity_poly.pdbx_strand_id
1 'polypeptide(L)'
;MLKERYGEQYDASQMTWAWWRENIKGQASTIVVACKTCGHLSKRTTLNSLKGGSAPGCFCNGGVPWSSREGHERCLLMLKENYGEQYDASQMTWAWWRENIKGQASTIDVTCQTCGHRSKSTILNSLRAGQAPGCFCNGGVPWSSREGHQRCLLMLQERYREQYDADEMTWDWWRENINDRDSTIGVTCRKCGHPSKSTSLHNLKAGQAPGCFCNGGVAWSSREGHERCLLMLKENYAEQYDASQMTWAWWRENIKGQASTIDVICQTCGHRSKGTSLSSLQQGNSPGCLCNKKTEAKLGRWLVREYPDSIITSQLQGCTNPDTGRSLPFDFGLYHDSILIELDGGIGHFGRGFRGDPDDRGVPQRDLHKEYWAMRQGKVVVRLLQTDVYLDSWPWGDFLTSAIQHATGLTQPCVLTQDAVEYKSGIYRKLRDIDGRSREDGSFQEEVAPEPSENDLLVALQKAVGRPAPTPTPAEPEVPAQASPQSAPSAEGRGQIMGRRTFRAGDQAFYWSATHRCWLKTCVLSVNSDGDKSETYNLDCKSKVESWQMRTVDEPRDGPPDCSEGAGGGFAVGMPVQCFNQQKRVWEDGIVVRRYQQDKIIVFDVDCKDSLVRMLPASRLRLSRFTVGDKVEYWSMNAKQPGSFRWSSEAGWYRALKTLKDGYGEQYDASNMTRDRYGKQYDASQMTWAWWKANVKHNESKADVTCKKCGHRSKSTSLNDLRSGHAPGCVCNRKTEAKLRRWLYAKYPEWAITSQVKGCTNGDTQRPLPFDFGLYHDSVLIELDGETAHFGRGFGGVAVDGGDFLTSAIQHATSLTQPCVLTQDAMHYEGGIYRELRTDFDCKRGHFLPSGIPYLTFGLDEGPSLENHAKPSDLH
;
A
#
# COMPACT_ATOMS: atom_id res chain seq x y z
N MET A 1 -4.78 66.80 37.71
CA MET A 1 -5.22 66.89 36.29
C MET A 1 -5.38 65.53 35.59
N LEU A 2 -4.35 64.92 34.97
CA LEU A 2 -4.54 63.67 34.20
C LEU A 2 -5.12 62.53 35.06
N LYS A 3 -4.45 62.23 36.18
CA LYS A 3 -4.90 61.21 37.14
C LYS A 3 -6.27 61.52 37.74
N GLU A 4 -6.54 62.80 37.95
CA GLU A 4 -7.75 63.30 38.60
C GLU A 4 -8.98 63.26 37.69
N ARG A 5 -8.82 63.54 36.39
CA ARG A 5 -9.92 63.59 35.42
C ARG A 5 -10.12 62.30 34.64
N TYR A 6 -9.04 61.58 34.37
CA TYR A 6 -9.05 60.39 33.50
C TYR A 6 -8.54 59.14 34.22
N GLY A 7 -8.41 59.19 35.55
CA GLY A 7 -7.90 58.07 36.34
C GLY A 7 -6.54 57.58 35.86
N GLU A 8 -6.37 56.27 35.76
CA GLU A 8 -5.14 55.66 35.25
C GLU A 8 -5.11 55.47 33.73
N GLN A 9 -6.07 56.04 32.98
CA GLN A 9 -6.20 55.79 31.54
C GLN A 9 -4.99 56.30 30.73
N TYR A 10 -4.24 57.25 31.27
CA TYR A 10 -3.07 57.83 30.62
C TYR A 10 -1.82 57.69 31.50
N ASP A 11 -0.73 57.24 30.88
CA ASP A 11 0.60 57.20 31.47
C ASP A 11 1.39 58.45 31.04
N ALA A 12 1.79 59.24 32.02
CA ALA A 12 2.63 60.43 31.86
C ALA A 12 4.07 60.20 32.34
N SER A 13 4.48 58.95 32.56
CA SER A 13 5.82 58.57 33.03
C SER A 13 6.96 59.14 32.17
N GLN A 14 6.72 59.38 30.89
CA GLN A 14 7.69 60.00 29.98
C GLN A 14 7.90 61.51 30.24
N MET A 15 7.01 62.16 30.98
CA MET A 15 7.10 63.58 31.33
C MET A 15 7.87 63.76 32.64
N THR A 16 9.17 63.44 32.62
CA THR A 16 10.04 63.69 33.78
C THR A 16 10.09 65.18 34.11
N TRP A 17 10.50 65.54 35.33
CA TRP A 17 10.62 66.94 35.72
C TRP A 17 11.58 67.73 34.82
N ALA A 18 12.69 67.11 34.39
CA ALA A 18 13.63 67.70 33.44
C ALA A 18 12.97 67.96 32.09
N TRP A 19 12.28 66.96 31.53
CA TRP A 19 11.52 67.10 30.30
C TRP A 19 10.47 68.21 30.40
N TRP A 20 9.74 68.25 31.52
CA TRP A 20 8.70 69.25 31.77
C TRP A 20 9.26 70.67 31.75
N ARG A 21 10.37 70.90 32.45
CA ARG A 21 11.03 72.22 32.52
C ARG A 21 11.48 72.71 31.14
N GLU A 22 11.98 71.81 30.31
CA GLU A 22 12.50 72.16 28.98
C GLU A 22 11.39 72.40 27.94
N ASN A 23 10.30 71.63 28.02
CA ASN A 23 9.28 71.57 26.96
C ASN A 23 8.02 72.39 27.26
N ILE A 24 7.74 72.71 28.53
CA ILE A 24 6.54 73.46 28.93
C ILE A 24 6.88 74.92 29.19
N LYS A 25 6.66 75.77 28.18
CA LYS A 25 6.91 77.22 28.19
C LYS A 25 5.65 78.08 28.38
N GLY A 26 4.47 77.45 28.37
CA GLY A 26 3.19 78.13 28.54
C GLY A 26 2.00 77.20 28.36
N GLN A 27 0.77 77.74 28.44
CA GLN A 27 -0.45 76.93 28.33
C GLN A 27 -0.65 76.29 26.95
N ALA A 28 -0.06 76.87 25.90
CA ALA A 28 -0.09 76.32 24.55
C ALA A 28 0.92 75.17 24.32
N SER A 29 1.82 74.90 25.27
CA SER A 29 2.78 73.80 25.16
C SER A 29 2.08 72.46 25.06
N THR A 30 2.56 71.59 24.17
CA THR A 30 2.07 70.23 24.03
C THR A 30 2.67 69.31 25.10
N ILE A 31 1.86 68.37 25.57
CA ILE A 31 2.28 67.33 26.50
C ILE A 31 2.35 65.99 25.78
N VAL A 32 3.24 65.09 26.23
CA VAL A 32 3.38 63.73 25.70
C VAL A 32 2.84 62.74 26.72
N VAL A 33 1.70 62.12 26.42
CA VAL A 33 1.07 61.12 27.29
C VAL A 33 0.69 59.87 26.52
N ALA A 34 1.00 58.69 27.06
CA ALA A 34 0.62 57.42 26.47
C ALA A 34 -0.78 57.04 26.95
N CYS A 35 -1.71 56.75 26.04
CA CYS A 35 -2.98 56.11 26.43
C CYS A 35 -2.69 54.66 26.85
N LYS A 36 -2.98 54.27 28.10
CA LYS A 36 -2.76 52.88 28.56
C LYS A 36 -3.61 51.87 27.81
N THR A 37 -4.76 52.29 27.27
CA THR A 37 -5.67 51.41 26.52
C THR A 37 -5.19 51.10 25.10
N CYS A 38 -4.62 52.07 24.38
CA CYS A 38 -4.19 51.87 22.98
C CYS A 38 -2.70 52.06 22.72
N GLY A 39 -1.91 52.35 23.76
CA GLY A 39 -0.47 52.62 23.68
C GLY A 39 -0.10 53.93 22.97
N HIS A 40 -1.05 54.69 22.42
CA HIS A 40 -0.75 55.86 21.61
C HIS A 40 -0.17 57.00 22.44
N LEU A 41 0.99 57.50 22.02
CA LEU A 41 1.62 58.71 22.55
C LEU A 41 0.96 59.95 21.94
N SER A 42 0.08 60.58 22.70
CA SER A 42 -0.53 61.86 22.31
C SER A 42 0.53 62.95 22.32
N LYS A 43 0.89 63.49 21.16
CA LYS A 43 1.89 64.58 21.02
C LYS A 43 1.27 65.96 20.74
N ARG A 44 -0.05 66.01 20.52
CA ARG A 44 -0.78 67.23 20.09
C ARG A 44 -1.66 67.83 21.17
N THR A 45 -1.76 67.19 22.33
CA THR A 45 -2.59 67.68 23.43
C THR A 45 -1.87 68.86 24.08
N THR A 46 -2.48 70.05 24.03
CA THR A 46 -1.93 71.21 24.74
C THR A 46 -2.31 71.18 26.21
N LEU A 47 -1.51 71.82 27.07
CA LEU A 47 -1.86 71.97 28.48
C LEU A 47 -3.20 72.72 28.65
N ASN A 48 -3.51 73.67 27.75
CA ASN A 48 -4.79 74.37 27.73
C ASN A 48 -5.96 73.46 27.38
N SER A 49 -5.84 72.60 26.36
CA SER A 49 -6.87 71.61 26.02
C SER A 49 -7.13 70.65 27.18
N LEU A 50 -6.07 70.21 27.88
CA LEU A 50 -6.21 69.35 29.05
C LEU A 50 -6.92 70.06 30.21
N LYS A 51 -6.57 71.33 30.48
CA LYS A 51 -7.25 72.19 31.47
C LYS A 51 -8.72 72.42 31.12
N GLY A 52 -9.02 72.60 29.84
CA GLY A 52 -10.38 72.73 29.30
C GLY A 52 -11.23 71.46 29.34
N GLY A 53 -10.69 70.33 29.79
CA GLY A 53 -11.44 69.07 29.91
C GLY A 53 -11.44 68.21 28.65
N SER A 54 -10.64 68.56 27.64
CA SER A 54 -10.42 67.68 26.50
C SER A 54 -9.49 66.54 26.91
N ALA A 55 -9.87 65.31 26.59
CA ALA A 55 -9.03 64.14 26.82
C ALA A 55 -7.82 64.18 25.87
N PRO A 56 -6.64 63.69 26.29
CA PRO A 56 -5.50 63.60 25.40
C PRO A 56 -5.84 62.80 24.14
N GLY A 57 -5.50 63.37 22.99
CA GLY A 57 -5.85 62.79 21.69
C GLY A 57 -5.21 61.43 21.51
N CYS A 58 -6.03 60.38 21.49
CA CYS A 58 -5.63 59.00 21.25
C CYS A 58 -6.73 58.30 20.44
N PHE A 59 -6.47 57.08 19.95
CA PHE A 59 -7.47 56.30 19.19
C PHE A 59 -8.75 56.00 19.96
N CYS A 60 -8.65 55.82 21.28
CA CYS A 60 -9.81 55.52 22.13
C CYS A 60 -10.81 56.69 22.16
N ASN A 61 -10.30 57.93 22.11
CA ASN A 61 -11.09 59.14 22.24
C ASN A 61 -11.22 59.91 20.91
N GLY A 62 -10.95 59.26 19.77
CA GLY A 62 -11.10 59.86 18.44
C GLY A 62 -10.11 60.96 18.10
N GLY A 63 -9.09 61.19 18.95
CA GLY A 63 -8.13 62.29 18.78
C GLY A 63 -7.03 62.03 17.75
N VAL A 64 -6.94 60.82 17.21
CA VAL A 64 -6.06 60.49 16.08
C VAL A 64 -6.93 60.16 14.87
N PRO A 65 -6.81 60.93 13.77
CA PRO A 65 -7.53 60.62 12.54
C PRO A 65 -7.13 59.25 12.00
N TRP A 66 -8.09 58.40 11.65
CA TRP A 66 -7.80 57.11 11.02
C TRP A 66 -7.10 57.25 9.68
N SER A 67 -7.22 58.39 9.00
CA SER A 67 -6.49 58.70 7.77
C SER A 67 -4.99 58.95 7.97
N SER A 68 -4.49 59.01 9.21
CA SER A 68 -3.07 59.23 9.50
C SER A 68 -2.23 57.95 9.44
N ARG A 69 -0.90 58.10 9.40
CA ARG A 69 0.04 56.97 9.41
C ARG A 69 -0.05 56.16 10.70
N GLU A 70 -0.25 56.85 11.82
CA GLU A 70 -0.49 56.21 13.11
C GLU A 70 -1.79 55.39 13.08
N GLY A 71 -2.83 55.86 12.39
CA GLY A 71 -4.08 55.12 12.20
C GLY A 71 -3.88 53.82 11.44
N HIS A 72 -3.06 53.87 10.39
CA HIS A 72 -2.63 52.70 9.64
C HIS A 72 -1.89 51.69 10.52
N GLU A 73 -0.84 52.13 11.22
CA GLU A 73 -0.03 51.28 12.09
C GLU A 73 -0.87 50.66 13.22
N ARG A 74 -1.83 51.41 13.80
CA ARG A 74 -2.74 50.88 14.81
C ARG A 74 -3.68 49.83 14.24
N CYS A 75 -4.19 50.00 13.02
CA CYS A 75 -5.03 48.99 12.39
C CYS A 75 -4.29 47.67 12.16
N LEU A 76 -3.05 47.74 11.65
CA LEU A 76 -2.21 46.55 11.50
C LEU A 76 -1.95 45.86 12.84
N LEU A 77 -1.67 46.65 13.88
CA LEU A 77 -1.46 46.12 15.23
C LEU A 77 -2.74 45.46 15.78
N MET A 78 -3.93 46.06 15.61
CA MET A 78 -5.20 45.45 16.03
C MET A 78 -5.47 44.11 15.33
N LEU A 79 -5.19 44.01 14.03
CA LEU A 79 -5.33 42.75 13.30
C LEU A 79 -4.40 41.67 13.90
N LYS A 80 -3.16 42.04 14.19
CA LYS A 80 -2.16 41.14 14.79
C LYS A 80 -2.50 40.74 16.24
N GLU A 81 -2.92 41.70 17.06
CA GLU A 81 -3.26 41.48 18.48
C GLU A 81 -4.51 40.61 18.63
N ASN A 82 -5.56 40.88 17.86
CA ASN A 82 -6.85 40.21 18.03
C ASN A 82 -6.96 38.90 17.26
N TYR A 83 -6.23 38.75 16.13
CA TYR A 83 -6.40 37.62 15.21
C TYR A 83 -5.08 36.95 14.80
N GLY A 84 -3.94 37.36 15.35
CA GLY A 84 -2.63 36.78 15.05
C GLY A 84 -2.28 36.89 13.56
N GLU A 85 -1.93 35.76 12.94
CA GLU A 85 -1.59 35.66 11.51
C GLU A 85 -2.79 35.27 10.64
N GLN A 86 -4.01 35.23 11.20
CA GLN A 86 -5.20 34.78 10.45
C GLN A 86 -5.54 35.69 9.26
N TYR A 87 -5.15 36.97 9.29
CA TYR A 87 -5.41 37.93 8.24
C TYR A 87 -4.11 38.53 7.71
N ASP A 88 -3.88 38.39 6.41
CA ASP A 88 -2.83 39.08 5.69
C ASP A 88 -3.30 40.50 5.31
N ALA A 89 -2.63 41.49 5.87
CA ALA A 89 -2.83 42.90 5.59
C ALA A 89 -1.74 43.48 4.66
N SER A 90 -0.96 42.64 3.97
CA SER A 90 0.12 43.06 3.05
C SER A 90 -0.34 44.02 1.96
N GLN A 91 -1.60 43.93 1.55
CA GLN A 91 -2.21 44.82 0.55
C GLN A 91 -2.53 46.21 1.10
N MET A 92 -2.66 46.35 2.43
CA MET A 92 -2.84 47.63 3.11
C MET A 92 -1.50 48.34 3.24
N THR A 93 -0.92 48.76 2.12
CA THR A 93 0.26 49.63 2.17
C THR A 93 -0.13 51.01 2.68
N TRP A 94 0.84 51.80 3.16
CA TRP A 94 0.57 53.19 3.57
C TRP A 94 0.00 54.03 2.42
N ALA A 95 0.42 53.78 1.17
CA ALA A 95 -0.13 54.45 0.00
C ALA A 95 -1.62 54.12 -0.17
N TRP A 96 -1.96 52.83 -0.18
CA TRP A 96 -3.34 52.35 -0.25
C TRP A 96 -4.20 52.93 0.88
N TRP A 97 -3.69 52.92 2.11
CA TRP A 97 -4.40 53.41 3.27
C TRP A 97 -4.78 54.89 3.14
N ARG A 98 -3.84 55.74 2.72
CA ARG A 98 -4.07 57.19 2.56
C ARG A 98 -5.17 57.50 1.53
N GLU A 99 -5.22 56.71 0.47
CA GLU A 99 -6.20 56.86 -0.60
C GLU A 99 -7.60 56.41 -0.15
N ASN A 100 -7.69 55.28 0.57
CA ASN A 100 -8.96 54.58 0.82
C ASN A 100 -9.58 54.88 2.21
N ILE A 101 -8.80 55.28 3.20
CA ILE A 101 -9.28 55.53 4.57
C ILE A 101 -9.51 57.02 4.82
N LYS A 102 -10.78 57.44 4.90
CA LYS A 102 -11.20 58.81 5.20
C LYS A 102 -11.77 58.97 6.62
N GLY A 103 -12.12 57.87 7.27
CA GLY A 103 -12.64 57.88 8.64
C GLY A 103 -12.96 56.48 9.17
N GLN A 104 -13.64 56.42 10.32
CA GLN A 104 -13.99 55.16 11.00
C GLN A 104 -14.97 54.28 10.21
N ALA A 105 -15.73 54.88 9.29
CA ALA A 105 -16.66 54.18 8.40
C ALA A 105 -15.97 53.58 7.15
N SER A 106 -14.70 53.88 6.91
CA SER A 106 -13.96 53.30 5.77
C SER A 106 -13.73 51.81 5.98
N THR A 107 -13.76 51.06 4.88
CA THR A 107 -13.48 49.62 4.89
C THR A 107 -12.00 49.33 4.73
N ILE A 108 -11.55 48.23 5.32
CA ILE A 108 -10.18 47.71 5.17
C ILE A 108 -10.13 46.59 4.14
N ASP A 109 -8.95 46.34 3.59
CA ASP A 109 -8.70 45.34 2.56
C ASP A 109 -7.72 44.27 3.07
N VAL A 110 -8.27 43.18 3.61
CA VAL A 110 -7.49 42.11 4.26
C VAL A 110 -7.82 40.75 3.66
N THR A 111 -6.84 39.86 3.57
CA THR A 111 -7.04 38.50 3.06
C THR A 111 -6.99 37.51 4.21
N CYS A 112 -8.05 36.73 4.43
CA CYS A 112 -8.05 35.66 5.42
C CYS A 112 -7.11 34.55 4.95
N GLN A 113 -6.03 34.28 5.68
CA GLN A 113 -5.04 33.25 5.30
C GLN A 113 -5.63 31.82 5.33
N THR A 114 -6.69 31.60 6.11
CA THR A 114 -7.32 30.27 6.21
C THR A 114 -8.21 29.93 5.01
N CYS A 115 -8.97 30.90 4.49
CA CYS A 115 -9.90 30.66 3.36
C CYS A 115 -9.53 31.39 2.08
N GLY A 116 -8.49 32.20 2.08
CA GLY A 116 -8.07 33.04 0.94
C GLY A 116 -9.04 34.18 0.61
N HIS A 117 -10.14 34.33 1.35
CA HIS A 117 -11.13 35.38 1.05
C HIS A 117 -10.56 36.76 1.38
N ARG A 118 -10.63 37.66 0.38
CA ARG A 118 -10.28 39.06 0.48
C ARG A 118 -11.48 39.88 0.92
N SER A 119 -11.50 40.27 2.19
CA SER A 119 -12.54 41.09 2.80
C SER A 119 -12.31 42.56 2.45
N LYS A 120 -13.29 43.17 1.75
CA LYS A 120 -13.33 44.61 1.45
C LYS A 120 -14.48 45.34 2.13
N SER A 121 -15.28 44.62 2.91
CA SER A 121 -16.52 45.10 3.54
C SER A 121 -16.36 45.41 5.03
N THR A 122 -15.22 45.05 5.63
CA THR A 122 -15.02 45.24 7.06
C THR A 122 -14.73 46.70 7.37
N ILE A 123 -15.65 47.35 8.07
CA ILE A 123 -15.51 48.75 8.48
C ILE A 123 -14.52 48.84 9.67
N LEU A 124 -13.67 49.86 9.69
CA LEU A 124 -12.70 50.08 10.78
C LEU A 124 -13.35 50.11 12.16
N ASN A 125 -14.54 50.66 12.28
CA ASN A 125 -15.29 50.68 13.55
C ASN A 125 -15.68 49.28 14.04
N SER A 126 -16.03 48.36 13.13
CA SER A 126 -16.29 46.95 13.45
C SER A 126 -15.02 46.26 13.94
N LEU A 127 -13.90 46.48 13.27
CA LEU A 127 -12.61 45.93 13.70
C LEU A 127 -12.24 46.43 15.12
N ARG A 128 -12.44 47.73 15.37
CA ARG A 128 -12.22 48.35 16.68
C ARG A 128 -13.11 47.75 17.77
N ALA A 129 -14.35 47.37 17.43
CA ALA A 129 -15.28 46.71 18.33
C ALA A 129 -14.96 45.22 18.56
N GLY A 130 -13.84 44.71 18.03
CA GLY A 130 -13.44 43.32 18.16
C GLY A 130 -14.17 42.37 17.19
N GLN A 131 -14.84 42.89 16.16
CA GLN A 131 -15.41 42.06 15.12
C GLN A 131 -14.32 41.67 14.11
N ALA A 132 -14.23 40.37 13.81
CA ALA A 132 -13.27 39.84 12.87
C ALA A 132 -13.62 40.26 11.42
N PRO A 133 -12.63 40.52 10.56
CA PRO A 133 -12.91 40.81 9.16
C PRO A 133 -13.72 39.70 8.50
N GLY A 134 -14.81 40.06 7.81
CA GLY A 134 -15.75 39.10 7.25
C GLY A 134 -15.11 38.17 6.22
N CYS A 135 -15.23 36.85 6.43
CA CYS A 135 -14.71 35.81 5.54
C CYS A 135 -15.55 34.51 5.69
N PHE A 136 -15.26 33.48 4.88
CA PHE A 136 -15.96 32.18 5.01
C PHE A 136 -15.68 31.44 6.32
N CYS A 137 -14.56 31.77 6.99
CA CYS A 137 -14.21 31.12 8.26
C CYS A 137 -15.14 31.56 9.40
N ASN A 138 -15.51 32.84 9.44
CA ASN A 138 -16.34 33.44 10.49
C ASN A 138 -17.78 33.75 10.05
N GLY A 139 -18.20 33.30 8.87
CA GLY A 139 -19.56 33.51 8.37
C GLY A 139 -19.83 34.93 7.85
N GLY A 140 -18.81 35.77 7.72
CA GLY A 140 -18.94 37.13 7.19
C GLY A 140 -19.18 37.20 5.67
N VAL A 141 -19.10 36.07 4.96
CA VAL A 141 -19.45 35.95 3.54
C VAL A 141 -20.52 34.87 3.39
N PRO A 142 -21.69 35.20 2.82
CA PRO A 142 -22.73 34.21 2.55
C PRO A 142 -22.24 33.15 1.56
N TRP A 143 -22.53 31.87 1.83
CA TRP A 143 -22.21 30.80 0.89
C TRP A 143 -23.02 30.88 -0.41
N SER A 144 -24.19 31.49 -0.39
CA SER A 144 -25.01 31.77 -1.58
C SER A 144 -24.38 32.79 -2.53
N SER A 145 -23.28 33.46 -2.16
CA SER A 145 -22.60 34.43 -3.02
C SER A 145 -21.73 33.76 -4.10
N ARG A 146 -21.34 34.54 -5.11
CA ARG A 146 -20.44 34.08 -6.18
C ARG A 146 -19.06 33.70 -5.66
N GLU A 147 -18.60 34.40 -4.64
CA GLU A 147 -17.36 34.06 -3.92
C GLU A 147 -17.51 32.72 -3.18
N GLY A 148 -18.69 32.42 -2.64
CA GLY A 148 -19.00 31.13 -2.00
C GLY A 148 -18.90 29.97 -2.98
N HIS A 149 -19.47 30.14 -4.17
CA HIS A 149 -19.35 29.20 -5.29
C HIS A 149 -17.88 28.94 -5.68
N GLN A 150 -17.12 30.01 -5.93
CA GLN A 150 -15.70 29.91 -6.27
C GLN A 150 -14.89 29.24 -5.16
N ARG A 151 -15.18 29.54 -3.90
CA ARG A 151 -14.50 28.91 -2.77
C ARG A 151 -14.79 27.40 -2.71
N CYS A 152 -16.03 26.99 -2.97
CA CYS A 152 -16.39 25.57 -3.02
C CYS A 152 -15.65 24.84 -4.13
N LEU A 153 -15.61 25.41 -5.34
CA LEU A 153 -14.84 24.86 -6.47
C LEU A 153 -13.36 24.71 -6.12
N LEU A 154 -12.75 25.72 -5.50
CA LEU A 154 -11.35 25.63 -5.04
C LEU A 154 -11.16 24.53 -3.99
N MET A 155 -12.07 24.38 -3.01
CA MET A 155 -11.97 23.31 -2.02
C MET A 155 -12.03 21.92 -2.66
N LEU A 156 -12.93 21.73 -3.64
CA LEU A 156 -13.02 20.49 -4.40
C LEU A 156 -11.78 20.25 -5.25
N GLN A 157 -11.24 21.29 -5.89
CA GLN A 157 -10.04 21.20 -6.72
C GLN A 157 -8.78 20.91 -5.89
N GLU A 158 -8.60 21.55 -4.74
CA GLU A 158 -7.43 21.38 -3.88
C GLU A 158 -7.39 20.00 -3.20
N ARG A 159 -8.55 19.47 -2.80
CA ARG A 159 -8.63 18.24 -1.99
C ARG A 159 -9.05 17.00 -2.77
N TYR A 160 -9.87 17.18 -3.81
CA TYR A 160 -10.60 16.07 -4.42
C TYR A 160 -10.70 16.12 -5.96
N ARG A 161 -9.84 16.88 -6.66
CA ARG A 161 -9.87 17.04 -8.12
C ARG A 161 -9.90 15.73 -8.90
N GLU A 162 -9.13 14.74 -8.45
CA GLU A 162 -9.05 13.42 -9.10
C GLU A 162 -10.26 12.53 -8.78
N GLN A 163 -11.01 12.85 -7.73
CA GLN A 163 -12.06 11.99 -7.19
C GLN A 163 -13.46 12.44 -7.59
N TYR A 164 -13.68 13.74 -7.76
CA TYR A 164 -14.99 14.30 -8.10
C TYR A 164 -14.93 15.24 -9.30
N ASP A 165 -16.03 15.21 -10.04
CA ASP A 165 -16.38 16.12 -11.10
C ASP A 165 -17.37 17.15 -10.56
N ALA A 166 -17.06 18.42 -10.78
CA ALA A 166 -17.87 19.55 -10.34
C ALA A 166 -18.35 20.41 -11.54
N ASP A 167 -18.23 19.89 -12.76
CA ASP A 167 -18.52 20.62 -13.99
C ASP A 167 -20.01 21.02 -14.10
N GLU A 168 -20.91 20.22 -13.51
CA GLU A 168 -22.34 20.53 -13.44
C GLU A 168 -22.67 21.63 -12.41
N MET A 169 -21.74 21.93 -11.49
CA MET A 169 -21.93 22.95 -10.45
C MET A 169 -21.66 24.35 -11.02
N THR A 170 -22.50 24.78 -11.96
CA THR A 170 -22.46 26.12 -12.55
C THR A 170 -22.90 27.19 -11.54
N TRP A 171 -22.64 28.47 -11.85
CA TRP A 171 -23.10 29.57 -10.99
C TRP A 171 -24.63 29.66 -10.90
N ASP A 172 -25.35 29.36 -11.98
CA ASP A 172 -26.81 29.40 -11.97
C ASP A 172 -27.39 28.26 -11.13
N TRP A 173 -26.84 27.05 -11.28
CA TRP A 173 -27.17 25.93 -10.39
C TRP A 173 -26.90 26.29 -8.92
N TRP A 174 -25.74 26.87 -8.62
CA TRP A 174 -25.36 27.26 -7.27
C TRP A 174 -26.36 28.25 -6.66
N ARG A 175 -26.75 29.27 -7.43
CA ARG A 175 -27.69 30.31 -6.98
C ARG A 175 -29.07 29.74 -6.63
N GLU A 176 -29.51 28.72 -7.35
CA GLU A 176 -30.81 28.08 -7.13
C GLU A 176 -30.80 27.06 -5.98
N ASN A 177 -29.66 26.44 -5.68
CA ASN A 177 -29.57 25.30 -4.77
C ASN A 177 -28.88 25.61 -3.43
N ILE A 178 -28.09 26.69 -3.34
CA ILE A 178 -27.31 27.01 -2.14
C ILE A 178 -27.85 28.29 -1.47
N ASN A 179 -28.53 28.10 -0.34
CA ASN A 179 -29.07 29.20 0.47
C ASN A 179 -28.20 29.52 1.70
N ASP A 180 -27.55 28.50 2.26
CA ASP A 180 -26.78 28.59 3.49
C ASP A 180 -25.62 27.57 3.50
N ARG A 181 -24.96 27.42 4.66
CA ARG A 181 -23.83 26.49 4.85
C ARG A 181 -24.25 25.02 4.97
N ASP A 182 -25.53 24.75 5.20
CA ASP A 182 -26.07 23.40 5.40
C ASP A 182 -26.67 22.83 4.10
N SER A 183 -26.84 23.69 3.10
CA SER A 183 -27.15 23.34 1.72
C SER A 183 -26.16 22.33 1.14
N THR A 184 -26.67 21.34 0.40
CA THR A 184 -25.89 20.25 -0.19
C THR A 184 -25.34 20.61 -1.56
N ILE A 185 -24.12 20.19 -1.85
CA ILE A 185 -23.50 20.38 -3.17
C ILE A 185 -23.82 19.21 -4.12
N GLY A 186 -23.93 19.51 -5.41
CA GLY A 186 -24.05 18.53 -6.49
C GLY A 186 -22.70 18.29 -7.15
N VAL A 187 -22.10 17.12 -6.93
CA VAL A 187 -20.83 16.70 -7.55
C VAL A 187 -20.85 15.22 -7.91
N THR A 188 -20.17 14.80 -8.96
CA THR A 188 -20.18 13.41 -9.44
C THR A 188 -18.87 12.71 -9.14
N CYS A 189 -18.88 11.57 -8.45
CA CYS A 189 -17.66 10.81 -8.21
C CYS A 189 -17.09 10.26 -9.52
N ARG A 190 -15.85 10.59 -9.88
CA ARG A 190 -15.18 10.11 -11.11
C ARG A 190 -14.97 8.59 -11.10
N LYS A 191 -14.84 7.96 -9.92
CA LYS A 191 -14.58 6.52 -9.78
C LYS A 191 -15.83 5.66 -9.93
N CYS A 192 -16.95 6.05 -9.32
CA CYS A 192 -18.20 5.28 -9.39
C CYS A 192 -19.32 5.94 -10.18
N GLY A 193 -19.10 7.12 -10.76
CA GLY A 193 -20.12 7.88 -11.51
C GLY A 193 -21.29 8.37 -10.67
N HIS A 194 -21.25 8.23 -9.34
CA HIS A 194 -22.41 8.58 -8.49
C HIS A 194 -22.52 10.10 -8.31
N PRO A 195 -23.68 10.71 -8.61
CA PRO A 195 -23.95 12.11 -8.30
C PRO A 195 -24.22 12.25 -6.79
N SER A 196 -23.24 12.75 -6.06
CA SER A 196 -23.36 13.08 -4.65
C SER A 196 -24.25 14.31 -4.47
N LYS A 197 -25.33 14.14 -3.70
CA LYS A 197 -26.23 15.22 -3.26
C LYS A 197 -26.34 15.30 -1.73
N SER A 198 -25.52 14.53 -1.00
CA SER A 198 -25.67 14.36 0.45
C SER A 198 -24.69 15.20 1.27
N THR A 199 -23.70 15.83 0.63
CA THR A 199 -22.64 16.54 1.36
C THR A 199 -22.96 18.01 1.44
N SER A 200 -23.21 18.49 2.66
CA SER A 200 -23.36 19.91 2.95
C SER A 200 -22.04 20.67 2.80
N LEU A 201 -22.13 21.98 2.56
CA LEU A 201 -20.96 22.85 2.54
C LEU A 201 -20.22 22.86 3.88
N HIS A 202 -20.95 22.73 4.99
CA HIS A 202 -20.37 22.55 6.31
C HIS A 202 -19.45 21.33 6.39
N ASN A 203 -19.92 20.18 5.91
CA ASN A 203 -19.16 18.94 5.91
C ASN A 203 -17.93 19.01 4.99
N LEU A 204 -18.10 19.61 3.80
CA LEU A 204 -16.99 19.83 2.88
C LEU A 204 -15.91 20.73 3.50
N LYS A 205 -16.32 21.82 4.17
CA LYS A 205 -15.40 22.72 4.90
C LYS A 205 -14.65 21.96 5.99
N ALA A 206 -15.32 21.06 6.72
CA ALA A 206 -14.74 20.20 7.74
C ALA A 206 -13.78 19.12 7.18
N GLY A 207 -13.64 19.01 5.85
CA GLY A 207 -12.74 18.05 5.22
C GLY A 207 -13.37 16.68 4.96
N GLN A 208 -14.70 16.57 5.06
CA GLN A 208 -15.40 15.38 4.63
C GLN A 208 -15.54 15.38 3.10
N ALA A 209 -15.19 14.25 2.48
CA ALA A 209 -15.36 14.08 1.04
C ALA A 209 -16.85 13.97 0.68
N PRO A 210 -17.26 14.37 -0.53
CA PRO A 210 -18.61 14.15 -1.02
C PRO A 210 -19.03 12.67 -0.90
N GLY A 211 -20.24 12.40 -0.43
CA GLY A 211 -20.70 11.03 -0.21
C GLY A 211 -20.87 10.27 -1.52
N CYS A 212 -20.21 9.11 -1.66
CA CYS A 212 -20.38 8.21 -2.81
C CYS A 212 -20.21 6.75 -2.40
N PHE A 213 -20.44 5.80 -3.32
CA PHE A 213 -20.20 4.38 -3.04
C PHE A 213 -18.73 4.04 -2.76
N CYS A 214 -17.77 4.83 -3.23
CA CYS A 214 -16.36 4.54 -3.05
C CYS A 214 -15.84 4.85 -1.65
N ASN A 215 -16.48 5.77 -0.92
CA ASN A 215 -16.09 6.15 0.42
C ASN A 215 -17.14 5.77 1.48
N GLY A 216 -18.14 4.95 1.10
CA GLY A 216 -19.22 4.53 1.98
C GLY A 216 -20.21 5.64 2.34
N GLY A 217 -20.12 6.82 1.70
CA GLY A 217 -21.05 7.93 1.93
C GLY A 217 -22.45 7.71 1.36
N VAL A 218 -22.65 6.64 0.59
CA VAL A 218 -23.95 6.16 0.13
C VAL A 218 -24.12 4.72 0.61
N ALA A 219 -25.19 4.45 1.34
CA ALA A 219 -25.48 3.12 1.84
C ALA A 219 -25.90 2.21 0.68
N TRP A 220 -25.27 1.04 0.56
CA TRP A 220 -25.68 0.04 -0.43
C TRP A 220 -27.11 -0.46 -0.24
N SER A 221 -27.67 -0.37 0.97
CA SER A 221 -29.07 -0.70 1.25
C SER A 221 -30.08 0.32 0.71
N SER A 222 -29.62 1.46 0.17
CA SER A 222 -30.50 2.48 -0.40
C SER A 222 -30.96 2.12 -1.81
N ARG A 223 -31.95 2.88 -2.32
CA ARG A 223 -32.46 2.71 -3.70
C ARG A 223 -31.39 3.03 -4.73
N GLU A 224 -30.57 4.03 -4.46
CA GLU A 224 -29.41 4.38 -5.28
C GLU A 224 -28.40 3.23 -5.32
N GLY A 225 -28.19 2.53 -4.19
CA GLY A 225 -27.34 1.33 -4.14
C GLY A 225 -27.86 0.20 -5.03
N HIS A 226 -29.18 -0.01 -5.02
CA HIS A 226 -29.85 -0.97 -5.89
C HIS A 226 -29.67 -0.64 -7.37
N GLU A 227 -29.99 0.60 -7.76
CA GLU A 227 -29.86 1.10 -9.13
C GLU A 227 -28.41 1.05 -9.61
N ARG A 228 -27.44 1.38 -8.74
CA ARG A 228 -26.02 1.27 -9.06
C ARG A 228 -25.59 -0.18 -9.32
N CYS A 229 -26.06 -1.13 -8.53
CA CYS A 229 -25.74 -2.54 -8.75
C CYS A 229 -26.29 -3.05 -10.07
N LEU A 230 -27.54 -2.70 -10.41
CA LEU A 230 -28.12 -3.05 -11.70
C LEU A 230 -27.34 -2.42 -12.85
N LEU A 231 -26.90 -1.17 -12.72
CA LEU A 231 -26.07 -0.51 -13.72
C LEU A 231 -24.71 -1.21 -13.88
N MET A 232 -24.03 -1.58 -12.78
CA MET A 232 -22.76 -2.33 -12.86
C MET A 232 -22.92 -3.69 -13.55
N LEU A 233 -24.03 -4.40 -13.27
CA LEU A 233 -24.35 -5.65 -13.95
C LEU A 233 -24.64 -5.43 -15.44
N LYS A 234 -25.36 -4.36 -15.79
CA LYS A 234 -25.68 -4.02 -17.17
C LYS A 234 -24.43 -3.63 -17.97
N GLU A 235 -23.60 -2.73 -17.45
CA GLU A 235 -22.42 -2.20 -18.13
C GLU A 235 -21.36 -3.29 -18.36
N ASN A 236 -21.18 -4.20 -17.40
CA ASN A 236 -20.11 -5.18 -17.46
C ASN A 236 -20.57 -6.58 -17.87
N TYR A 237 -21.87 -6.91 -17.70
CA TYR A 237 -22.35 -8.29 -17.82
C TYR A 237 -23.81 -8.44 -18.33
N ALA A 238 -24.38 -7.44 -19.03
CA ALA A 238 -25.81 -7.44 -19.43
C ALA A 238 -26.29 -8.72 -20.14
N GLU A 239 -25.45 -9.31 -20.99
CA GLU A 239 -25.80 -10.51 -21.76
C GLU A 239 -25.54 -11.81 -21.00
N GLN A 240 -24.79 -11.74 -19.88
CA GLN A 240 -24.36 -12.93 -19.15
C GLN A 240 -25.23 -13.21 -17.94
N TYR A 241 -25.81 -12.19 -17.30
CA TYR A 241 -26.59 -12.33 -16.07
C TYR A 241 -27.94 -11.66 -16.15
N ASP A 242 -28.97 -12.41 -15.76
CA ASP A 242 -30.29 -11.90 -15.45
C ASP A 242 -30.34 -11.46 -13.97
N ALA A 243 -30.62 -10.17 -13.77
CA ALA A 243 -30.81 -9.56 -12.46
C ALA A 243 -32.30 -9.27 -12.14
N SER A 244 -33.24 -9.82 -12.93
CA SER A 244 -34.69 -9.61 -12.78
C SER A 244 -35.23 -9.92 -11.39
N GLN A 245 -34.59 -10.88 -10.69
CA GLN A 245 -34.96 -11.30 -9.33
C GLN A 245 -34.60 -10.26 -8.27
N MET A 246 -33.63 -9.38 -8.54
CA MET A 246 -33.20 -8.32 -7.64
C MET A 246 -34.16 -7.13 -7.74
N THR A 247 -35.43 -7.34 -7.39
CA THR A 247 -36.39 -6.24 -7.27
C THR A 247 -36.02 -5.32 -6.10
N TRP A 248 -36.55 -4.10 -6.06
CA TRP A 248 -36.31 -3.19 -4.93
C TRP A 248 -36.80 -3.76 -3.59
N ALA A 249 -37.90 -4.53 -3.61
CA ALA A 249 -38.42 -5.21 -2.41
C ALA A 249 -37.40 -6.24 -1.89
N TRP A 250 -36.91 -7.12 -2.78
CA TRP A 250 -35.86 -8.09 -2.46
C TRP A 250 -34.59 -7.40 -1.94
N TRP A 251 -34.16 -6.34 -2.61
CA TRP A 251 -32.93 -5.61 -2.26
C TRP A 251 -32.98 -5.06 -0.84
N ARG A 252 -34.08 -4.41 -0.45
CA ARG A 252 -34.26 -3.81 0.88
C ARG A 252 -34.17 -4.85 2.00
N GLU A 253 -34.69 -6.05 1.75
CA GLU A 253 -34.69 -7.14 2.71
C GLU A 253 -33.29 -7.76 2.85
N ASN A 254 -32.58 -7.96 1.75
CA ASN A 254 -31.37 -8.78 1.69
C ASN A 254 -30.04 -7.99 1.76
N ILE A 255 -30.02 -6.72 1.34
CA ILE A 255 -28.79 -5.92 1.29
C ILE A 255 -28.70 -5.00 2.52
N LYS A 256 -27.71 -5.24 3.37
CA LYS A 256 -27.40 -4.44 4.57
C LYS A 256 -26.09 -3.64 4.45
N GLY A 257 -25.25 -3.96 3.46
CA GLY A 257 -24.00 -3.26 3.21
C GLY A 257 -23.20 -3.89 2.08
N GLN A 258 -21.96 -3.43 1.88
CA GLN A 258 -21.10 -3.87 0.78
C GLN A 258 -20.71 -5.37 0.81
N ALA A 259 -20.80 -6.01 1.99
CA ALA A 259 -20.52 -7.44 2.14
C ALA A 259 -21.73 -8.34 1.80
N SER A 260 -22.94 -7.76 1.68
CA SER A 260 -24.11 -8.51 1.25
C SER A 260 -23.93 -9.06 -0.17
N THR A 261 -24.47 -10.24 -0.42
CA THR A 261 -24.39 -10.90 -1.71
C THR A 261 -25.59 -10.58 -2.60
N ILE A 262 -25.36 -10.62 -3.91
CA ILE A 262 -26.40 -10.42 -4.94
C ILE A 262 -26.96 -11.76 -5.40
N ASP A 263 -28.16 -11.74 -5.99
CA ASP A 263 -28.86 -12.92 -6.49
C ASP A 263 -29.13 -12.77 -7.99
N VAL A 264 -28.24 -13.32 -8.82
CA VAL A 264 -28.30 -13.22 -10.28
C VAL A 264 -28.27 -14.60 -10.93
N ILE A 265 -28.89 -14.73 -12.09
CA ILE A 265 -28.95 -15.99 -12.85
C ILE A 265 -28.08 -15.85 -14.09
N CYS A 266 -27.10 -16.74 -14.28
CA CYS A 266 -26.32 -16.74 -15.51
C CYS A 266 -27.19 -17.21 -16.68
N GLN A 267 -27.34 -16.38 -17.71
CA GLN A 267 -28.16 -16.69 -18.89
C GLN A 267 -27.56 -17.82 -19.74
N THR A 268 -26.24 -18.04 -19.68
CA THR A 268 -25.55 -19.07 -20.46
C THR A 268 -25.76 -20.48 -19.93
N CYS A 269 -25.76 -20.68 -18.60
CA CYS A 269 -25.85 -22.02 -17.99
C CYS A 269 -26.99 -22.18 -16.98
N GLY A 270 -27.78 -21.14 -16.75
CA GLY A 270 -28.87 -21.15 -15.77
C GLY A 270 -28.41 -21.14 -14.30
N HIS A 271 -27.11 -21.11 -14.02
CA HIS A 271 -26.61 -21.12 -12.64
C HIS A 271 -27.01 -19.84 -11.90
N ARG A 272 -27.67 -20.01 -10.76
CA ARG A 272 -28.06 -18.93 -9.85
C ARG A 272 -26.93 -18.64 -8.87
N SER A 273 -26.28 -17.50 -9.02
CA SER A 273 -25.18 -17.07 -8.16
C SER A 273 -25.71 -16.26 -6.97
N LYS A 274 -25.43 -16.74 -5.76
CA LYS A 274 -25.74 -16.07 -4.47
C LYS A 274 -24.50 -15.71 -3.65
N GLY A 275 -23.30 -15.97 -4.18
CA GLY A 275 -22.05 -15.86 -3.45
C GLY A 275 -21.27 -14.56 -3.66
N THR A 276 -21.62 -13.78 -4.69
CA THR A 276 -20.85 -12.57 -5.03
C THR A 276 -21.30 -11.40 -4.18
N SER A 277 -20.39 -10.87 -3.36
CA SER A 277 -20.63 -9.65 -2.60
C SER A 277 -20.64 -8.41 -3.49
N LEU A 278 -21.33 -7.36 -3.04
CA LEU A 278 -21.33 -6.05 -3.73
C LEU A 278 -19.93 -5.44 -3.83
N SER A 279 -19.09 -5.63 -2.81
CA SER A 279 -17.70 -5.19 -2.85
C SER A 279 -16.90 -5.89 -3.95
N SER A 280 -17.15 -7.18 -4.17
CA SER A 280 -16.53 -7.96 -5.24
C SER A 280 -16.98 -7.46 -6.61
N LEU A 281 -18.29 -7.25 -6.77
CA LEU A 281 -18.85 -6.69 -8.01
C LEU A 281 -18.29 -5.29 -8.32
N GLN A 282 -18.18 -4.43 -7.31
CA GLN A 282 -17.61 -3.07 -7.46
C GLN A 282 -16.13 -3.09 -7.88
N GLN A 283 -15.39 -4.14 -7.54
CA GLN A 283 -14.01 -4.34 -7.96
C GLN A 283 -13.88 -4.88 -9.40
N GLY A 284 -15.00 -5.08 -10.10
CA GLY A 284 -15.03 -5.63 -11.45
C GLY A 284 -14.96 -7.15 -11.50
N ASN A 285 -15.12 -7.83 -10.34
CA ASN A 285 -15.28 -9.27 -10.34
C ASN A 285 -16.68 -9.63 -10.80
N SER A 286 -16.76 -10.63 -11.65
CA SER A 286 -18.03 -11.09 -12.18
C SER A 286 -18.81 -11.91 -11.14
N PRO A 287 -20.15 -11.99 -11.26
CA PRO A 287 -20.93 -12.89 -10.43
C PRO A 287 -20.40 -14.33 -10.55
N GLY A 288 -20.39 -15.04 -9.43
CA GLY A 288 -19.77 -16.35 -9.29
C GLY A 288 -20.57 -17.42 -10.03
N CYS A 289 -20.37 -17.48 -11.34
CA CYS A 289 -20.85 -18.54 -12.20
C CYS A 289 -19.66 -19.31 -12.78
N LEU A 290 -19.85 -20.61 -12.96
CA LEU A 290 -18.94 -21.47 -13.69
C LEU A 290 -18.66 -20.93 -15.11
N CYS A 291 -19.58 -20.24 -15.78
CA CYS A 291 -19.32 -19.62 -17.08
C CYS A 291 -18.17 -18.59 -17.10
N ASN A 292 -17.79 -18.03 -15.94
CA ASN A 292 -16.59 -17.19 -15.83
C ASN A 292 -15.31 -18.01 -15.61
N LYS A 293 -15.44 -19.16 -14.93
CA LYS A 293 -14.43 -20.22 -14.86
C LYS A 293 -14.60 -21.19 -16.02
N LYS A 294 -14.51 -20.68 -17.25
CA LYS A 294 -14.89 -21.40 -18.48
C LYS A 294 -14.33 -22.82 -18.53
N THR A 295 -13.09 -23.00 -18.08
CA THR A 295 -12.40 -24.29 -18.07
C THR A 295 -12.93 -25.22 -16.99
N GLU A 296 -13.01 -24.77 -15.75
CA GLU A 296 -13.54 -25.56 -14.63
C GLU A 296 -15.00 -25.95 -14.90
N ALA A 297 -15.79 -25.06 -15.48
CA ALA A 297 -17.16 -25.36 -15.91
C ALA A 297 -17.23 -26.46 -16.96
N LYS A 298 -16.31 -26.41 -17.92
CA LYS A 298 -16.21 -27.38 -19.00
C LYS A 298 -15.82 -28.73 -18.45
N LEU A 299 -14.81 -28.78 -17.59
CA LEU A 299 -14.41 -29.99 -16.87
C LEU A 299 -15.55 -30.52 -15.99
N GLY A 300 -16.21 -29.67 -15.20
CA GLY A 300 -17.30 -30.09 -14.33
C GLY A 300 -18.48 -30.68 -15.09
N ARG A 301 -18.89 -30.09 -16.24
CA ARG A 301 -19.91 -30.67 -17.11
C ARG A 301 -19.48 -32.01 -17.70
N TRP A 302 -18.22 -32.12 -18.10
CA TRP A 302 -17.65 -33.36 -18.60
C TRP A 302 -17.67 -34.44 -17.52
N LEU A 303 -17.21 -34.13 -16.30
CA LEU A 303 -17.21 -35.06 -15.16
C LEU A 303 -18.60 -35.57 -14.83
N VAL A 304 -19.61 -34.69 -14.78
CA VAL A 304 -21.01 -35.09 -14.52
C VAL A 304 -21.55 -36.01 -15.62
N ARG A 305 -21.14 -35.79 -16.88
CA ARG A 305 -21.59 -36.60 -18.01
C ARG A 305 -20.94 -37.98 -18.03
N GLU A 306 -19.63 -38.05 -17.82
CA GLU A 306 -18.86 -39.31 -17.89
C GLU A 306 -18.95 -40.14 -16.59
N TYR A 307 -19.18 -39.49 -15.44
CA TYR A 307 -19.25 -40.12 -14.12
C TYR A 307 -20.54 -39.75 -13.38
N PRO A 308 -21.72 -40.07 -13.93
CA PRO A 308 -23.01 -39.66 -13.35
C PRO A 308 -23.26 -40.24 -11.95
N ASP A 309 -22.66 -41.39 -11.64
CA ASP A 309 -22.79 -42.07 -10.34
C ASP A 309 -21.80 -41.56 -9.29
N SER A 310 -20.86 -40.68 -9.66
CA SER A 310 -19.89 -40.09 -8.74
C SER A 310 -20.44 -38.86 -8.03
N ILE A 311 -20.16 -38.73 -6.74
CA ILE A 311 -20.35 -37.46 -6.01
C ILE A 311 -19.20 -36.53 -6.42
N ILE A 312 -19.52 -35.45 -7.13
CA ILE A 312 -18.56 -34.44 -7.58
C ILE A 312 -18.65 -33.23 -6.66
N THR A 313 -17.60 -33.00 -5.86
CA THR A 313 -17.48 -31.84 -4.97
C THR A 313 -16.64 -30.76 -5.67
N SER A 314 -17.14 -29.52 -5.80
CA SER A 314 -16.34 -28.40 -6.30
C SER A 314 -15.64 -27.65 -5.18
N GLN A 315 -14.39 -27.21 -5.38
CA GLN A 315 -13.62 -26.42 -4.41
C GLN A 315 -13.45 -27.11 -3.05
N LEU A 316 -13.02 -28.37 -3.06
CA LEU A 316 -12.84 -29.15 -1.84
C LEU A 316 -11.77 -28.51 -0.94
N GLN A 317 -12.15 -28.18 0.29
CA GLN A 317 -11.24 -27.66 1.30
C GLN A 317 -10.64 -28.79 2.14
N GLY A 318 -9.44 -28.56 2.68
CA GLY A 318 -8.80 -29.52 3.58
C GLY A 318 -7.30 -29.26 3.76
N CYS A 319 -6.65 -28.77 2.70
CA CYS A 319 -5.27 -28.29 2.78
C CYS A 319 -5.25 -26.81 3.20
N THR A 320 -4.33 -26.44 4.08
CA THR A 320 -4.08 -25.05 4.49
C THR A 320 -2.64 -24.69 4.23
N ASN A 321 -2.39 -23.51 3.66
CA ASN A 321 -1.05 -22.98 3.49
C ASN A 321 -0.40 -22.79 4.87
N PRO A 322 0.75 -23.44 5.16
CA PRO A 322 1.38 -23.38 6.48
C PRO A 322 1.84 -21.97 6.85
N ASP A 323 2.25 -21.15 5.88
CA ASP A 323 2.78 -19.80 6.12
C ASP A 323 1.67 -18.78 6.40
N THR A 324 0.48 -18.97 5.82
CA THR A 324 -0.59 -17.96 5.86
C THR A 324 -1.87 -18.41 6.54
N GLY A 325 -2.00 -19.70 6.88
CA GLY A 325 -3.21 -20.31 7.40
C GLY A 325 -4.40 -20.33 6.43
N ARG A 326 -4.22 -19.88 5.18
CA ARG A 326 -5.30 -19.80 4.19
C ARG A 326 -5.58 -21.16 3.56
N SER A 327 -6.85 -21.47 3.32
CA SER A 327 -7.25 -22.71 2.61
C SER A 327 -6.66 -22.76 1.20
N LEU A 328 -6.21 -23.96 0.80
CA LEU A 328 -5.70 -24.31 -0.52
C LEU A 328 -6.63 -25.36 -1.15
N PRO A 329 -7.81 -24.94 -1.68
CA PRO A 329 -8.81 -25.87 -2.17
C PRO A 329 -8.39 -26.57 -3.46
N PHE A 330 -8.87 -27.80 -3.69
CA PHE A 330 -8.79 -28.48 -4.98
C PHE A 330 -9.98 -28.12 -5.86
N ASP A 331 -9.82 -28.12 -7.19
CA ASP A 331 -10.91 -27.73 -8.10
C ASP A 331 -12.09 -28.70 -8.03
N PHE A 332 -11.82 -30.02 -8.04
CA PHE A 332 -12.85 -31.05 -7.93
C PHE A 332 -12.42 -32.21 -7.02
N GLY A 333 -13.41 -32.89 -6.41
CA GLY A 333 -13.28 -34.17 -5.71
C GLY A 333 -14.30 -35.17 -6.25
N LEU A 334 -13.91 -36.44 -6.40
CA LEU A 334 -14.74 -37.56 -6.86
C LEU A 334 -14.74 -38.71 -5.83
N TYR A 335 -15.78 -39.54 -5.87
CA TYR A 335 -15.94 -40.74 -5.04
C TYR A 335 -15.67 -40.48 -3.55
N HIS A 336 -16.49 -39.62 -2.92
CA HIS A 336 -16.28 -39.17 -1.55
C HIS A 336 -14.88 -38.56 -1.31
N ASP A 337 -14.41 -37.79 -2.29
CA ASP A 337 -13.13 -37.08 -2.25
C ASP A 337 -11.89 -37.99 -2.08
N SER A 338 -11.97 -39.24 -2.53
CA SER A 338 -10.83 -40.16 -2.63
C SER A 338 -9.93 -39.82 -3.83
N ILE A 339 -10.51 -39.25 -4.89
CA ILE A 339 -9.80 -38.72 -6.05
C ILE A 339 -9.99 -37.19 -6.07
N LEU A 340 -8.88 -36.45 -6.07
CA LEU A 340 -8.85 -35.00 -6.15
C LEU A 340 -8.34 -34.58 -7.52
N ILE A 341 -8.95 -33.57 -8.14
CA ILE A 341 -8.55 -33.05 -9.45
C ILE A 341 -8.17 -31.58 -9.31
N GLU A 342 -7.02 -31.22 -9.86
CA GLU A 342 -6.52 -29.84 -9.97
C GLU A 342 -6.38 -29.43 -11.45
N LEU A 343 -6.91 -28.25 -11.80
CA LEU A 343 -6.75 -27.59 -13.09
C LEU A 343 -5.66 -26.52 -13.01
N ASP A 344 -4.44 -26.89 -13.42
CA ASP A 344 -3.28 -26.02 -13.32
C ASP A 344 -3.22 -24.99 -14.45
N GLY A 345 -3.22 -23.71 -14.08
CA GLY A 345 -2.96 -22.61 -15.01
C GLY A 345 -1.50 -22.58 -15.48
N GLY A 346 -1.28 -22.61 -16.81
CA GLY A 346 0.07 -22.70 -17.41
C GLY A 346 1.06 -21.57 -17.04
N ILE A 347 0.58 -20.39 -16.64
CA ILE A 347 1.42 -19.21 -16.36
C ILE A 347 1.84 -19.12 -14.88
N GLY A 348 0.99 -19.56 -13.95
CA GLY A 348 1.23 -19.43 -12.50
C GLY A 348 1.92 -20.63 -11.88
N HIS A 349 1.44 -21.84 -12.19
CA HIS A 349 1.87 -23.08 -11.53
C HIS A 349 3.28 -23.54 -11.92
N PHE A 350 3.76 -23.10 -13.09
CA PHE A 350 5.05 -23.53 -13.65
C PHE A 350 6.12 -22.43 -13.64
N GLY A 351 5.97 -21.40 -12.80
CA GLY A 351 6.97 -20.35 -12.61
C GLY A 351 7.08 -19.34 -13.77
N ARG A 352 6.12 -19.32 -14.70
CA ARG A 352 6.10 -18.38 -15.83
C ARG A 352 5.31 -17.11 -15.51
N GLY A 353 5.41 -16.58 -14.29
CA GLY A 353 4.47 -15.59 -13.76
C GLY A 353 4.18 -14.43 -14.71
N PHE A 354 2.92 -13.95 -14.73
CA PHE A 354 2.44 -12.87 -15.61
C PHE A 354 3.28 -11.56 -15.51
N ARG A 355 4.00 -11.41 -14.38
CA ARG A 355 5.10 -10.45 -14.08
C ARG A 355 6.09 -10.99 -13.03
N GLY A 356 6.01 -12.28 -12.70
CA GLY A 356 6.73 -12.87 -11.59
C GLY A 356 8.18 -13.12 -11.95
N ASP A 357 9.05 -13.05 -10.94
CA ASP A 357 10.40 -13.57 -11.06
C ASP A 357 10.32 -15.05 -11.52
N PRO A 358 11.02 -15.49 -12.57
CA PRO A 358 11.10 -16.91 -12.90
C PRO A 358 11.57 -17.80 -11.74
N ASP A 359 12.18 -17.20 -10.71
CA ASP A 359 12.58 -17.85 -9.46
C ASP A 359 11.51 -17.78 -8.33
N ASP A 360 10.30 -17.26 -8.59
CA ASP A 360 9.20 -17.28 -7.62
C ASP A 360 8.71 -18.72 -7.39
N ARG A 361 9.29 -19.34 -6.36
CA ARG A 361 8.99 -20.71 -5.89
C ARG A 361 7.63 -20.82 -5.19
N GLY A 362 6.96 -19.70 -4.91
CA GLY A 362 5.82 -19.69 -4.01
C GLY A 362 4.62 -20.50 -4.51
N VAL A 363 4.28 -20.44 -5.80
CA VAL A 363 3.16 -21.24 -6.36
C VAL A 363 3.52 -22.73 -6.43
N PRO A 364 4.65 -23.14 -7.07
CA PRO A 364 5.04 -24.55 -7.12
C PRO A 364 5.17 -25.20 -5.73
N GLN A 365 5.71 -24.50 -4.72
CA GLN A 365 5.82 -25.03 -3.36
C GLN A 365 4.45 -25.29 -2.72
N ARG A 366 3.48 -24.40 -2.94
CA ARG A 366 2.11 -24.60 -2.45
C ARG A 366 1.44 -25.79 -3.13
N ASP A 367 1.69 -25.98 -4.42
CA ASP A 367 1.16 -27.11 -5.17
C ASP A 367 1.74 -28.45 -4.71
N LEU A 368 3.06 -28.52 -4.44
CA LEU A 368 3.67 -29.69 -3.81
C LEU A 368 3.12 -29.93 -2.41
N HIS A 369 2.91 -28.87 -1.63
CA HIS A 369 2.30 -29.00 -0.30
C HIS A 369 0.88 -29.60 -0.39
N LYS A 370 0.08 -29.19 -1.38
CA LYS A 370 -1.25 -29.80 -1.65
C LYS A 370 -1.13 -31.27 -1.99
N GLU A 371 -0.18 -31.64 -2.86
CA GLU A 371 0.06 -33.05 -3.23
C GLU A 371 0.42 -33.88 -2.00
N TYR A 372 1.39 -33.41 -1.21
CA TYR A 372 1.84 -34.10 -0.01
C TYR A 372 0.71 -34.26 1.02
N TRP A 373 -0.06 -33.19 1.24
CA TRP A 373 -1.24 -33.24 2.10
C TRP A 373 -2.23 -34.30 1.61
N ALA A 374 -2.59 -34.30 0.33
CA ALA A 374 -3.53 -35.27 -0.22
C ALA A 374 -3.03 -36.71 -0.09
N MET A 375 -1.75 -36.95 -0.38
CA MET A 375 -1.15 -38.27 -0.22
C MET A 375 -1.17 -38.77 1.22
N ARG A 376 -0.88 -37.89 2.20
CA ARG A 376 -0.99 -38.23 3.63
C ARG A 376 -2.42 -38.57 4.07
N GLN A 377 -3.42 -38.05 3.37
CA GLN A 377 -4.83 -38.38 3.59
C GLN A 377 -5.26 -39.65 2.85
N GLY A 378 -4.35 -40.38 2.20
CA GLY A 378 -4.67 -41.58 1.44
C GLY A 378 -5.42 -41.28 0.13
N LYS A 379 -5.29 -40.07 -0.42
CA LYS A 379 -6.02 -39.62 -1.61
C LYS A 379 -5.13 -39.67 -2.86
N VAL A 380 -5.76 -39.86 -4.01
CA VAL A 380 -5.10 -39.72 -5.32
C VAL A 380 -5.33 -38.31 -5.85
N VAL A 381 -4.28 -37.68 -6.38
CA VAL A 381 -4.38 -36.36 -7.03
C VAL A 381 -4.16 -36.51 -8.53
N VAL A 382 -5.11 -36.02 -9.34
CA VAL A 382 -4.98 -35.92 -10.80
C VAL A 382 -4.77 -34.45 -11.18
N ARG A 383 -3.69 -34.14 -11.90
CA ARG A 383 -3.39 -32.77 -12.35
C ARG A 383 -3.49 -32.65 -13.85
N LEU A 384 -4.19 -31.61 -14.29
CA LEU A 384 -4.55 -31.38 -15.69
C LEU A 384 -4.29 -29.92 -16.06
N LEU A 385 -3.71 -29.65 -17.22
CA LEU A 385 -3.49 -28.27 -17.65
C LEU A 385 -4.80 -27.60 -18.03
N GLN A 386 -5.02 -26.42 -17.46
CA GLN A 386 -6.20 -25.61 -17.74
C GLN A 386 -6.29 -25.21 -19.22
N THR A 387 -5.15 -25.03 -19.90
CA THR A 387 -5.10 -24.66 -21.32
C THR A 387 -5.63 -25.76 -22.23
N ASP A 388 -5.33 -27.02 -21.92
CA ASP A 388 -5.75 -28.18 -22.71
C ASP A 388 -7.27 -28.38 -22.64
N VAL A 389 -7.80 -28.31 -21.42
CA VAL A 389 -9.25 -28.33 -21.23
C VAL A 389 -9.91 -27.12 -21.88
N TYR A 390 -9.34 -25.92 -21.75
CA TYR A 390 -9.96 -24.70 -22.30
C TYR A 390 -10.08 -24.78 -23.83
N LEU A 391 -8.99 -25.11 -24.51
CA LEU A 391 -8.88 -25.11 -25.97
C LEU A 391 -9.39 -26.39 -26.63
N ASP A 392 -9.75 -27.42 -25.85
CA ASP A 392 -9.84 -28.80 -26.35
C ASP A 392 -8.57 -29.20 -27.13
N SER A 393 -7.42 -28.71 -26.67
CA SER A 393 -6.13 -29.18 -27.18
C SER A 393 -5.75 -30.43 -26.40
N TRP A 394 -5.20 -31.42 -27.13
CA TRP A 394 -4.82 -32.72 -26.58
C TRP A 394 -6.02 -33.55 -26.06
N PRO A 395 -6.00 -34.89 -26.14
CA PRO A 395 -7.12 -35.74 -25.68
C PRO A 395 -7.20 -35.81 -24.14
N TRP A 396 -7.42 -34.65 -23.51
CA TRP A 396 -7.45 -34.50 -22.05
C TRP A 396 -8.55 -35.32 -21.39
N GLY A 397 -9.68 -35.53 -22.08
CA GLY A 397 -10.77 -36.38 -21.61
C GLY A 397 -10.35 -37.85 -21.50
N ASP A 398 -9.65 -38.37 -22.52
CA ASP A 398 -9.19 -39.77 -22.54
C ASP A 398 -8.15 -40.02 -21.45
N PHE A 399 -7.23 -39.08 -21.27
CA PHE A 399 -6.27 -39.11 -20.17
C PHE A 399 -6.98 -39.09 -18.81
N LEU A 400 -7.91 -38.16 -18.62
CA LEU A 400 -8.59 -38.01 -17.34
C LEU A 400 -9.41 -39.27 -17.03
N THR A 401 -10.05 -39.87 -18.04
CA THR A 401 -10.74 -41.15 -17.89
C THR A 401 -9.81 -42.26 -17.48
N SER A 402 -8.68 -42.39 -18.16
CA SER A 402 -7.66 -43.40 -17.83
C SER A 402 -7.10 -43.20 -16.42
N ALA A 403 -6.85 -41.94 -16.02
CA ALA A 403 -6.33 -41.59 -14.71
C ALA A 403 -7.33 -41.89 -13.59
N ILE A 404 -8.62 -41.57 -13.78
CA ILE A 404 -9.67 -41.88 -12.80
C ILE A 404 -9.86 -43.39 -12.67
N GLN A 405 -9.94 -44.12 -13.79
CA GLN A 405 -10.06 -45.59 -13.76
C GLN A 405 -8.87 -46.24 -13.06
N HIS A 406 -7.65 -45.78 -13.36
CA HIS A 406 -6.46 -46.25 -12.66
C HIS A 406 -6.54 -45.95 -11.16
N ALA A 407 -6.87 -44.72 -10.79
CA ALA A 407 -7.00 -44.28 -9.39
C ALA A 407 -8.03 -45.09 -8.60
N THR A 408 -9.16 -45.47 -9.20
CA THR A 408 -10.17 -46.32 -8.53
C THR A 408 -9.68 -47.73 -8.21
N GLY A 409 -8.66 -48.23 -8.93
CA GLY A 409 -8.05 -49.53 -8.67
C GLY A 409 -6.83 -49.49 -7.74
N LEU A 410 -6.34 -48.30 -7.37
CA LEU A 410 -5.17 -48.15 -6.51
C LEU A 410 -5.54 -48.25 -5.03
N THR A 411 -4.72 -48.97 -4.28
CA THR A 411 -4.77 -48.99 -2.81
C THR A 411 -3.84 -47.98 -2.15
N GLN A 412 -2.91 -47.41 -2.92
CA GLN A 412 -1.92 -46.46 -2.43
C GLN A 412 -2.16 -45.06 -3.02
N PRO A 413 -1.99 -43.99 -2.22
CA PRO A 413 -2.08 -42.63 -2.71
C PRO A 413 -0.97 -42.33 -3.71
N CYS A 414 -1.30 -41.58 -4.76
CA CYS A 414 -0.34 -41.15 -5.77
C CYS A 414 -0.74 -39.84 -6.43
N VAL A 415 0.15 -39.27 -7.23
CA VAL A 415 -0.13 -38.10 -8.06
C VAL A 415 0.00 -38.50 -9.53
N LEU A 416 -1.10 -38.36 -10.27
CA LEU A 416 -1.18 -38.62 -11.71
C LEU A 416 -1.16 -37.27 -12.45
N THR A 417 -0.21 -37.08 -13.35
CA THR A 417 -0.10 -35.85 -14.15
C THR A 417 -0.22 -36.16 -15.62
N GLN A 418 -0.86 -35.28 -16.40
CA GLN A 418 -0.85 -35.41 -17.86
C GLN A 418 0.58 -35.38 -18.42
N ASP A 419 0.78 -36.01 -19.58
CA ASP A 419 2.03 -35.95 -20.31
C ASP A 419 2.21 -34.60 -21.01
N ALA A 420 2.51 -33.57 -20.23
CA ALA A 420 2.85 -32.25 -20.72
C ALA A 420 4.24 -31.80 -20.25
N VAL A 421 4.89 -31.00 -21.10
CA VAL A 421 6.26 -30.52 -20.87
C VAL A 421 6.36 -29.70 -19.57
N GLU A 422 5.27 -29.04 -19.19
CA GLU A 422 5.10 -28.28 -17.95
C GLU A 422 5.33 -29.14 -16.70
N TYR A 423 4.75 -30.35 -16.64
CA TYR A 423 4.96 -31.28 -15.52
C TYR A 423 6.30 -32.02 -15.62
N LYS A 424 6.82 -32.21 -16.84
CA LYS A 424 8.07 -32.91 -17.11
C LYS A 424 9.31 -32.02 -17.04
N SER A 425 9.20 -30.73 -16.77
CA SER A 425 10.34 -29.82 -16.76
C SER A 425 10.18 -28.66 -15.78
N GLY A 426 11.14 -27.74 -15.76
CA GLY A 426 11.07 -26.51 -14.98
C GLY A 426 11.20 -26.70 -13.47
N ILE A 427 10.76 -25.69 -12.72
CA ILE A 427 10.90 -25.62 -11.26
C ILE A 427 10.03 -26.66 -10.56
N TYR A 428 8.86 -26.98 -11.13
CA TYR A 428 7.92 -27.94 -10.58
C TYR A 428 8.54 -29.34 -10.49
N ARG A 429 9.12 -29.82 -11.60
CA ARG A 429 9.85 -31.08 -11.62
C ARG A 429 11.04 -31.07 -10.68
N LYS A 430 11.85 -30.00 -10.68
CA LYS A 430 13.01 -29.90 -9.77
C LYS A 430 12.60 -30.03 -8.31
N LEU A 431 11.48 -29.44 -7.90
CA LEU A 431 11.00 -29.54 -6.54
C LEU A 431 10.53 -30.96 -6.20
N ARG A 432 9.80 -31.63 -7.11
CA ARG A 432 9.44 -33.05 -6.94
C ARG A 432 10.67 -33.97 -6.87
N ASP A 433 11.69 -33.70 -7.68
CA ASP A 433 12.93 -34.49 -7.70
C ASP A 433 13.76 -34.28 -6.42
N ILE A 434 13.71 -33.09 -5.81
CA ILE A 434 14.36 -32.81 -4.52
C ILE A 434 13.65 -33.54 -3.39
N ASP A 435 12.32 -33.50 -3.36
CA ASP A 435 11.51 -34.19 -2.34
C ASP A 435 11.58 -35.72 -2.51
N GLY A 436 11.81 -36.20 -3.74
CA GLY A 436 12.02 -37.61 -4.07
C GLY A 436 13.37 -38.19 -3.65
N ARG A 437 14.28 -37.40 -3.04
CA ARG A 437 15.58 -37.89 -2.54
C ARG A 437 15.42 -38.69 -1.24
N SER A 438 14.82 -39.88 -1.35
CA SER A 438 15.00 -41.01 -0.41
C SER A 438 14.42 -42.33 -0.95
N ARG A 439 14.27 -42.50 -2.27
CA ARG A 439 13.75 -43.76 -2.85
C ARG A 439 14.79 -44.70 -3.47
N GLU A 440 16.08 -44.39 -3.40
CA GLU A 440 17.14 -45.29 -3.90
C GLU A 440 17.95 -46.04 -2.82
N ASP A 441 17.81 -45.72 -1.53
CA ASP A 441 18.32 -46.59 -0.45
C ASP A 441 17.14 -47.31 0.21
N GLY A 442 17.03 -48.60 -0.10
CA GLY A 442 16.03 -49.53 0.43
C GLY A 442 16.20 -49.86 1.92
N SER A 443 16.23 -48.84 2.78
CA SER A 443 16.12 -49.01 4.23
C SER A 443 15.31 -47.87 4.85
N PHE A 444 13.99 -48.04 4.91
CA PHE A 444 13.15 -47.36 5.89
C PHE A 444 13.24 -48.14 7.20
N GLN A 445 13.70 -47.51 8.29
CA GLN A 445 13.33 -47.98 9.62
C GLN A 445 11.88 -47.56 9.85
N GLU A 446 11.02 -48.57 10.02
CA GLU A 446 9.63 -48.45 10.43
C GLU A 446 9.52 -47.72 11.78
N GLU A 447 8.94 -46.52 11.79
CA GLU A 447 8.10 -46.11 12.91
C GLU A 447 6.66 -46.46 12.55
N VAL A 448 6.21 -47.61 13.08
CA VAL A 448 4.86 -48.15 12.92
C VAL A 448 3.88 -47.23 13.65
N ALA A 449 2.96 -46.61 12.91
CA ALA A 449 1.75 -46.04 13.50
C ALA A 449 0.91 -47.18 14.10
N PRO A 450 0.29 -47.00 15.28
CA PRO A 450 -0.43 -48.08 15.95
C PRO A 450 -1.55 -48.62 15.05
N GLU A 451 -1.54 -49.93 14.83
CA GLU A 451 -2.57 -50.63 14.06
C GLU A 451 -3.96 -50.36 14.66
N PRO A 452 -5.00 -50.11 13.84
CA PRO A 452 -6.37 -50.06 14.32
C PRO A 452 -6.75 -51.42 14.89
N SER A 453 -7.50 -51.41 15.98
CA SER A 453 -7.87 -52.64 16.68
C SER A 453 -8.75 -53.52 15.78
N GLU A 454 -8.68 -54.84 15.96
CA GLU A 454 -9.54 -55.82 15.25
C GLU A 454 -11.04 -55.47 15.32
N ASN A 455 -11.47 -54.72 16.34
CA ASN A 455 -12.84 -54.22 16.49
C ASN A 455 -13.19 -53.10 15.48
N ASP A 456 -12.23 -52.25 15.10
CA ASP A 456 -12.46 -51.18 14.13
C ASP A 456 -12.65 -51.74 12.72
N LEU A 457 -11.96 -52.84 12.39
CA LEU A 457 -12.12 -53.59 11.14
C LEU A 457 -13.45 -54.36 11.10
N LEU A 458 -13.90 -54.92 12.23
CA LEU A 458 -15.19 -55.63 12.30
C LEU A 458 -16.40 -54.69 12.14
N VAL A 459 -16.32 -53.46 12.66
CA VAL A 459 -17.39 -52.45 12.53
C VAL A 459 -17.48 -51.90 11.10
N ALA A 460 -16.37 -51.83 10.37
CA ALA A 460 -16.35 -51.42 8.97
C ALA A 460 -16.91 -52.50 8.03
N LEU A 461 -16.59 -53.78 8.27
CA LEU A 461 -17.08 -54.91 7.47
C LEU A 461 -18.57 -55.20 7.64
N GLN A 462 -19.15 -54.93 8.81
CA GLN A 462 -20.60 -55.11 9.05
C GLN A 462 -21.48 -54.06 8.37
N LYS A 463 -20.93 -52.95 7.86
CA LYS A 463 -21.69 -51.90 7.16
C LYS A 463 -21.78 -52.07 5.64
N ALA A 464 -21.10 -53.05 5.04
CA ALA A 464 -20.95 -53.13 3.57
C ALA A 464 -21.74 -54.26 2.89
N VAL A 465 -22.59 -55.02 3.60
CA VAL A 465 -23.35 -56.12 2.98
C VAL A 465 -24.79 -55.70 2.69
N GLY A 466 -25.04 -55.32 1.44
CA GLY A 466 -26.41 -55.27 0.93
C GLY A 466 -26.60 -54.41 -0.32
N ARG A 467 -26.21 -54.91 -1.50
CA ARG A 467 -26.96 -54.72 -2.76
C ARG A 467 -26.42 -55.60 -3.90
N PRO A 468 -27.30 -56.14 -4.77
CA PRO A 468 -26.94 -57.08 -5.82
C PRO A 468 -26.45 -56.38 -7.09
N ALA A 469 -25.56 -57.08 -7.82
CA ALA A 469 -24.96 -56.63 -9.07
C ALA A 469 -25.97 -56.59 -10.24
N PRO A 470 -25.88 -55.59 -11.15
CA PRO A 470 -26.66 -55.59 -12.38
C PRO A 470 -25.99 -56.38 -13.51
N THR A 471 -26.82 -57.13 -14.22
CA THR A 471 -26.53 -57.96 -15.40
C THR A 471 -26.19 -57.11 -16.63
N PRO A 472 -25.24 -57.53 -17.49
CA PRO A 472 -24.89 -56.80 -18.72
C PRO A 472 -25.89 -57.07 -19.86
N THR A 473 -26.21 -56.02 -20.61
CA THR A 473 -27.06 -56.06 -21.82
C THR A 473 -26.20 -55.69 -23.05
N PRO A 474 -26.42 -56.30 -24.23
CA PRO A 474 -25.38 -56.48 -25.26
C PRO A 474 -25.31 -55.35 -26.30
N ALA A 475 -24.16 -55.34 -26.99
CA ALA A 475 -23.74 -54.42 -28.03
C ALA A 475 -24.55 -54.53 -29.35
N GLU A 476 -24.63 -53.41 -30.08
CA GLU A 476 -25.15 -53.27 -31.44
C GLU A 476 -24.22 -52.35 -32.27
N PRO A 477 -24.30 -52.32 -33.62
CA PRO A 477 -23.19 -52.76 -34.47
C PRO A 477 -22.54 -51.66 -35.32
N GLU A 478 -21.33 -51.97 -35.80
CA GLU A 478 -20.50 -51.18 -36.71
C GLU A 478 -21.14 -50.96 -38.10
N VAL A 479 -20.90 -49.78 -38.67
CA VAL A 479 -21.24 -49.39 -40.04
C VAL A 479 -19.99 -48.79 -40.72
N PRO A 480 -19.75 -49.03 -42.02
CA PRO A 480 -18.41 -49.27 -42.55
C PRO A 480 -17.71 -48.05 -43.18
N ALA A 481 -16.39 -48.22 -43.32
CA ALA A 481 -15.39 -47.30 -43.86
C ALA A 481 -15.62 -46.89 -45.33
N GLN A 482 -15.27 -45.62 -45.64
CA GLN A 482 -15.15 -45.10 -47.00
C GLN A 482 -13.74 -44.56 -47.30
N ALA A 483 -13.12 -45.23 -48.27
CA ALA A 483 -12.20 -44.85 -49.33
C ALA A 483 -11.32 -43.58 -49.26
N SER A 484 -10.01 -43.83 -49.45
CA SER A 484 -8.92 -42.92 -49.84
C SER A 484 -9.07 -42.30 -51.24
N PRO A 485 -8.38 -41.18 -51.50
CA PRO A 485 -7.58 -41.03 -52.72
C PRO A 485 -6.16 -40.48 -52.40
N GLN A 486 -5.10 -41.21 -52.76
CA GLN A 486 -4.32 -41.11 -54.01
C GLN A 486 -3.24 -40.01 -54.05
N SER A 487 -1.99 -40.51 -54.04
CA SER A 487 -0.79 -40.08 -54.77
C SER A 487 -0.19 -38.69 -54.54
N ALA A 488 0.96 -38.71 -53.86
CA ALA A 488 2.00 -37.68 -53.89
C ALA A 488 2.88 -37.79 -55.15
N PRO A 489 3.41 -36.67 -55.68
CA PRO A 489 4.59 -36.70 -56.54
C PRO A 489 5.87 -36.25 -55.83
N SER A 490 6.96 -36.79 -56.35
CA SER A 490 8.34 -36.78 -55.90
C SER A 490 8.97 -35.39 -55.71
N ALA A 491 9.89 -35.31 -54.75
CA ALA A 491 10.74 -34.16 -54.49
C ALA A 491 12.06 -34.27 -55.27
N GLU A 492 12.32 -33.32 -56.17
CA GLU A 492 13.67 -32.97 -56.63
C GLU A 492 13.87 -31.45 -56.52
N GLY A 493 15.03 -31.06 -55.99
CA GLY A 493 15.27 -29.74 -55.42
C GLY A 493 15.60 -28.61 -56.39
N ARG A 494 15.65 -27.39 -55.83
CA ARG A 494 16.60 -26.31 -56.16
C ARG A 494 16.40 -25.15 -55.18
N GLY A 495 17.51 -24.62 -54.66
CA GLY A 495 17.52 -23.43 -53.82
C GLY A 495 16.94 -22.24 -54.60
N GLN A 496 15.78 -21.76 -54.15
CA GLN A 496 15.08 -20.62 -54.70
C GLN A 496 15.20 -19.47 -53.68
N ILE A 497 15.85 -18.39 -54.12
CA ILE A 497 15.89 -17.10 -53.42
C ILE A 497 14.42 -16.70 -53.16
N MET A 498 14.01 -16.61 -51.89
CA MET A 498 12.63 -16.27 -51.54
C MET A 498 12.30 -14.87 -52.05
N GLY A 499 11.46 -14.80 -53.08
CA GLY A 499 10.92 -13.54 -53.58
C GLY A 499 10.03 -12.88 -52.53
N ARG A 500 9.97 -11.54 -52.56
CA ARG A 500 9.05 -10.72 -51.78
C ARG A 500 7.65 -11.35 -51.77
N ARG A 501 7.10 -11.60 -50.57
CA ARG A 501 5.71 -12.07 -50.39
C ARG A 501 4.77 -11.01 -50.94
N THR A 502 3.92 -11.38 -51.90
CA THR A 502 2.86 -10.53 -52.44
C THR A 502 1.52 -11.19 -52.16
N PHE A 503 0.59 -10.44 -51.56
CA PHE A 503 -0.79 -10.88 -51.33
C PHE A 503 -1.72 -10.14 -52.31
N ARG A 504 -2.79 -10.79 -52.75
CA ARG A 504 -3.81 -10.20 -53.63
C ARG A 504 -5.09 -9.90 -52.85
N ALA A 505 -5.88 -8.95 -53.35
CA ALA A 505 -7.22 -8.72 -52.83
C ALA A 505 -8.05 -10.02 -52.96
N GLY A 506 -8.67 -10.45 -51.86
CA GLY A 506 -9.40 -11.71 -51.71
C GLY A 506 -8.61 -12.81 -50.99
N ASP A 507 -7.29 -12.69 -50.86
CA ASP A 507 -6.48 -13.72 -50.20
C ASP A 507 -6.81 -13.81 -48.70
N GLN A 508 -6.90 -15.05 -48.21
CA GLN A 508 -6.92 -15.32 -46.78
C GLN A 508 -5.49 -15.26 -46.24
N ALA A 509 -5.30 -14.57 -45.13
CA ALA A 509 -4.00 -14.39 -44.51
C ALA A 509 -4.13 -14.43 -42.98
N PHE A 510 -2.99 -14.40 -42.30
CA PHE A 510 -2.88 -14.09 -40.89
C PHE A 510 -2.13 -12.78 -40.70
N TYR A 511 -2.66 -11.89 -39.87
CA TYR A 511 -2.03 -10.62 -39.49
C TYR A 511 -1.58 -10.65 -38.04
N TRP A 512 -0.36 -10.20 -37.75
CA TRP A 512 0.12 -10.08 -36.37
C TRP A 512 -0.42 -8.83 -35.67
N SER A 513 -1.33 -9.01 -34.72
CA SER A 513 -1.84 -7.92 -33.91
C SER A 513 -0.88 -7.60 -32.77
N ALA A 514 -0.15 -6.49 -32.87
CA ALA A 514 0.72 -6.03 -31.78
C ALA A 514 -0.04 -5.81 -30.45
N THR A 515 -1.31 -5.38 -30.53
CA THR A 515 -2.19 -5.18 -29.38
C THR A 515 -2.52 -6.49 -28.67
N HIS A 516 -2.84 -7.55 -29.43
CA HIS A 516 -3.29 -8.83 -28.87
C HIS A 516 -2.17 -9.88 -28.77
N ARG A 517 -0.99 -9.60 -29.33
CA ARG A 517 0.18 -10.49 -29.39
C ARG A 517 -0.12 -11.87 -29.96
N CYS A 518 -0.94 -11.92 -31.00
CA CYS A 518 -1.31 -13.15 -31.68
C CYS A 518 -1.54 -12.90 -33.18
N TRP A 519 -1.54 -13.98 -33.95
CA TRP A 519 -1.93 -14.00 -35.36
C TRP A 519 -3.45 -14.04 -35.48
N LEU A 520 -4.04 -13.03 -36.11
CA LEU A 520 -5.46 -12.95 -36.40
C LEU A 520 -5.73 -13.37 -37.84
N LYS A 521 -6.69 -14.27 -38.05
CA LYS A 521 -7.15 -14.62 -39.39
C LYS A 521 -7.85 -13.42 -40.03
N THR A 522 -7.57 -13.15 -41.29
CA THR A 522 -8.04 -11.94 -41.98
C THR A 522 -8.15 -12.17 -43.48
N CYS A 523 -8.90 -11.31 -44.16
CA CYS A 523 -8.98 -11.24 -45.62
C CYS A 523 -8.34 -9.95 -46.13
N VAL A 524 -7.51 -10.04 -47.18
CA VAL A 524 -6.94 -8.87 -47.87
C VAL A 524 -8.03 -8.21 -48.71
N LEU A 525 -8.44 -7.00 -48.36
CA LEU A 525 -9.45 -6.24 -49.10
C LEU A 525 -8.87 -5.51 -50.31
N SER A 526 -7.69 -4.90 -50.16
CA SER A 526 -6.99 -4.21 -51.25
C SER A 526 -5.50 -4.07 -50.99
N VAL A 527 -4.73 -3.89 -52.06
CA VAL A 527 -3.28 -3.68 -52.04
C VAL A 527 -3.00 -2.24 -52.47
N ASN A 528 -2.27 -1.48 -51.65
CA ASN A 528 -1.82 -0.14 -51.99
C ASN A 528 -0.35 -0.20 -52.46
N SER A 529 -0.13 0.13 -53.73
CA SER A 529 1.19 0.23 -54.34
C SER A 529 1.48 1.70 -54.67
N ASP A 530 2.06 2.43 -53.72
CA ASP A 530 2.63 3.76 -53.99
C ASP A 530 4.03 3.52 -54.57
N GLY A 531 4.23 3.80 -55.87
CA GLY A 531 5.32 3.32 -56.74
C GLY A 531 6.80 3.51 -56.34
N ASP A 532 7.10 3.82 -55.08
CA ASP A 532 8.46 3.82 -54.51
C ASP A 532 8.51 3.34 -53.03
N LYS A 533 7.37 2.93 -52.44
CA LYS A 533 7.23 2.49 -51.04
C LYS A 533 6.90 1.01 -50.95
N SER A 534 7.12 0.42 -49.76
CA SER A 534 6.65 -0.93 -49.44
C SER A 534 5.15 -1.07 -49.70
N GLU A 535 4.76 -2.16 -50.35
CA GLU A 535 3.34 -2.49 -50.53
C GLU A 535 2.66 -2.59 -49.15
N THR A 536 1.50 -1.96 -49.02
CA THR A 536 0.66 -2.08 -47.82
C THR A 536 -0.68 -2.68 -48.18
N TYR A 537 -1.26 -3.44 -47.25
CA TYR A 537 -2.48 -4.20 -47.44
C TYR A 537 -3.58 -3.64 -46.54
N ASN A 538 -4.75 -3.40 -47.11
CA ASN A 538 -5.93 -3.14 -46.31
C ASN A 538 -6.61 -4.47 -46.02
N LEU A 539 -6.73 -4.80 -44.75
CA LEU A 539 -7.32 -6.03 -44.25
C LEU A 539 -8.72 -5.75 -43.67
N ASP A 540 -9.58 -6.76 -43.62
CA ASP A 540 -10.92 -6.65 -43.01
C ASP A 540 -10.89 -6.15 -41.56
N CYS A 541 -9.82 -6.44 -40.82
CA CYS A 541 -9.62 -5.99 -39.44
C CYS A 541 -8.70 -4.77 -39.27
N LYS A 542 -7.90 -4.39 -40.30
CA LYS A 542 -6.92 -3.29 -40.20
C LYS A 542 -6.44 -2.77 -41.56
N SER A 543 -6.43 -1.46 -41.76
CA SER A 543 -5.90 -0.82 -42.97
C SER A 543 -4.38 -0.60 -42.92
N LYS A 544 -3.72 -0.53 -44.09
CA LYS A 544 -2.29 -0.17 -44.27
C LYS A 544 -1.29 -1.05 -43.50
N VAL A 545 -1.51 -2.36 -43.51
CA VAL A 545 -0.63 -3.36 -42.91
C VAL A 545 0.54 -3.66 -43.86
N GLU A 546 1.76 -3.77 -43.33
CA GLU A 546 2.95 -4.10 -44.15
C GLU A 546 3.08 -5.61 -44.36
N SER A 547 3.67 -6.05 -45.48
CA SER A 547 3.79 -7.48 -45.85
C SER A 547 4.46 -8.34 -44.77
N TRP A 548 5.44 -7.80 -44.04
CA TRP A 548 6.16 -8.54 -42.98
C TRP A 548 5.27 -8.83 -41.75
N GLN A 549 4.15 -8.13 -41.59
CA GLN A 549 3.16 -8.39 -40.54
C GLN A 549 2.13 -9.44 -40.94
N MET A 550 2.26 -10.01 -42.14
CA MET A 550 1.32 -10.94 -42.72
C MET A 550 1.96 -12.30 -43.00
N ARG A 551 1.14 -13.34 -42.90
CA ARG A 551 1.48 -14.72 -43.25
C ARG A 551 0.38 -15.34 -44.12
N THR A 552 0.76 -16.28 -44.98
CA THR A 552 -0.24 -17.10 -45.70
C THR A 552 -0.92 -18.08 -44.74
N VAL A 553 -2.03 -18.68 -45.16
CA VAL A 553 -2.79 -19.62 -44.29
C VAL A 553 -1.97 -20.86 -43.90
N ASP A 554 -1.02 -21.24 -44.74
CA ASP A 554 -0.20 -22.45 -44.60
C ASP A 554 1.10 -22.22 -43.82
N GLU A 555 1.45 -20.96 -43.52
CA GLU A 555 2.67 -20.65 -42.76
C GLU A 555 2.48 -20.91 -41.25
N PRO A 556 3.53 -21.42 -40.56
CA PRO A 556 3.51 -21.63 -39.12
C PRO A 556 3.17 -20.34 -38.36
N ARG A 557 2.41 -20.47 -37.27
CA ARG A 557 1.86 -19.34 -36.48
C ARG A 557 2.62 -19.08 -35.17
N ASP A 558 3.78 -19.70 -34.99
CA ASP A 558 4.52 -19.61 -33.75
C ASP A 558 5.33 -18.31 -33.66
N GLY A 559 5.04 -17.53 -32.61
CA GLY A 559 5.74 -16.29 -32.28
C GLY A 559 5.37 -15.06 -33.12
N PRO A 560 5.85 -13.86 -32.73
CA PRO A 560 5.72 -12.65 -33.53
C PRO A 560 6.36 -12.80 -34.93
N PRO A 561 5.98 -11.97 -35.93
CA PRO A 561 6.60 -11.96 -37.24
C PRO A 561 8.10 -11.85 -37.08
N ASP A 562 8.80 -12.80 -37.70
CA ASP A 562 10.24 -12.89 -37.62
C ASP A 562 10.80 -11.79 -38.51
N CYS A 563 11.32 -10.71 -37.91
CA CYS A 563 11.92 -9.58 -38.64
C CYS A 563 13.29 -9.96 -39.24
N SER A 564 13.50 -11.24 -39.54
CA SER A 564 14.80 -11.92 -39.65
C SER A 564 15.24 -12.22 -41.09
N GLU A 565 14.83 -11.44 -42.08
CA GLU A 565 15.63 -11.33 -43.30
C GLU A 565 16.88 -10.49 -42.99
N GLY A 566 17.84 -11.13 -42.32
CA GLY A 566 19.12 -10.57 -41.90
C GLY A 566 19.40 -10.88 -40.43
N ALA A 567 20.14 -11.97 -40.20
CA ALA A 567 20.58 -12.44 -38.89
C ALA A 567 21.04 -11.29 -37.97
N GLY A 568 20.29 -11.07 -36.90
CA GLY A 568 20.68 -10.30 -35.72
C GLY A 568 19.76 -9.12 -35.39
N GLY A 569 18.87 -9.33 -34.41
CA GLY A 569 18.36 -8.31 -33.48
C GLY A 569 17.83 -6.99 -34.06
N GLY A 570 16.58 -6.97 -34.54
CA GLY A 570 15.49 -6.24 -33.85
C GLY A 570 15.23 -4.74 -34.09
N PHE A 571 16.13 -3.92 -34.64
CA PHE A 571 15.82 -2.49 -34.86
C PHE A 571 16.48 -1.92 -36.14
N ALA A 572 15.70 -1.23 -36.98
CA ALA A 572 16.19 -0.58 -38.20
C ALA A 572 16.59 0.89 -37.96
N VAL A 573 17.53 1.42 -38.74
CA VAL A 573 17.82 2.87 -38.75
C VAL A 573 16.56 3.64 -39.15
N GLY A 574 16.21 4.67 -38.40
CA GLY A 574 14.96 5.44 -38.52
C GLY A 574 13.81 4.91 -37.65
N MET A 575 13.95 3.76 -37.00
CA MET A 575 12.88 3.19 -36.17
C MET A 575 12.74 3.95 -34.84
N PRO A 576 11.52 4.37 -34.46
CA PRO A 576 11.26 4.96 -33.15
C PRO A 576 11.33 3.89 -32.06
N VAL A 577 12.21 4.11 -31.09
CA VAL A 577 12.52 3.18 -30.00
C VAL A 577 12.49 3.91 -28.67
N GLN A 578 12.49 3.16 -27.58
CA GLN A 578 12.83 3.65 -26.26
C GLN A 578 14.19 3.09 -25.85
N CYS A 579 15.11 3.98 -25.50
CA CYS A 579 16.44 3.70 -24.99
C CYS A 579 16.41 3.69 -23.45
N PHE A 580 16.88 2.62 -22.78
CA PHE A 580 16.95 2.64 -21.31
C PHE A 580 18.14 3.48 -20.85
N ASN A 581 17.88 4.59 -20.16
CA ASN A 581 18.91 5.45 -19.58
C ASN A 581 19.33 4.93 -18.19
N GLN A 582 20.56 4.41 -18.08
CA GLN A 582 21.05 3.77 -16.85
C GLN A 582 21.31 4.78 -15.71
N GLN A 583 21.71 6.01 -16.02
CA GLN A 583 21.94 7.04 -15.01
C GLN A 583 20.62 7.49 -14.36
N LYS A 584 19.56 7.62 -15.17
CA LYS A 584 18.25 8.06 -14.70
C LYS A 584 17.31 6.91 -14.30
N ARG A 585 17.65 5.65 -14.63
CA ARG A 585 16.81 4.45 -14.47
C ARG A 585 15.41 4.59 -15.09
N VAL A 586 15.31 5.29 -16.22
CA VAL A 586 14.06 5.48 -16.98
C VAL A 586 14.24 5.13 -18.45
N TRP A 587 13.14 4.83 -19.14
CA TRP A 587 13.11 4.66 -20.59
C TRP A 587 12.87 6.02 -21.25
N GLU A 588 13.71 6.38 -22.22
CA GLU A 588 13.62 7.65 -22.96
C GLU A 588 13.29 7.35 -24.43
N ASP A 589 12.41 8.12 -25.06
CA ASP A 589 12.11 7.98 -26.49
C ASP A 589 13.32 8.47 -27.33
N GLY A 590 13.58 7.76 -28.43
CA GLY A 590 14.63 8.09 -29.38
C GLY A 590 14.45 7.41 -30.73
N ILE A 591 15.34 7.72 -31.67
CA ILE A 591 15.34 7.14 -33.02
C ILE A 591 16.68 6.47 -33.26
N VAL A 592 16.68 5.25 -33.79
CA VAL A 592 17.92 4.56 -34.18
C VAL A 592 18.57 5.31 -35.33
N VAL A 593 19.75 5.91 -35.11
CA VAL A 593 20.48 6.67 -36.14
C VAL A 593 21.50 5.81 -36.86
N ARG A 594 22.14 4.89 -36.14
CA ARG A 594 23.10 3.94 -36.72
C ARG A 594 22.96 2.56 -36.13
N ARG A 595 23.20 1.55 -36.95
CA ARG A 595 23.29 0.13 -36.59
C ARG A 595 24.62 -0.38 -37.14
N TYR A 596 25.44 -0.99 -36.30
CA TYR A 596 26.69 -1.61 -36.73
C TYR A 596 27.02 -2.82 -35.85
N GLN A 597 27.81 -3.75 -36.40
CA GLN A 597 28.26 -4.94 -35.70
C GLN A 597 29.64 -4.68 -35.09
N GLN A 598 29.76 -4.85 -33.78
CA GLN A 598 31.02 -4.73 -33.06
C GLN A 598 31.19 -5.96 -32.16
N ASP A 599 32.32 -6.65 -32.28
CA ASP A 599 32.63 -7.84 -31.49
C ASP A 599 31.55 -8.94 -31.55
N LYS A 600 30.96 -9.14 -32.73
CA LYS A 600 29.84 -10.06 -33.02
C LYS A 600 28.51 -9.69 -32.34
N ILE A 601 28.43 -8.56 -31.64
CA ILE A 601 27.19 -8.02 -31.06
C ILE A 601 26.71 -6.87 -31.95
N ILE A 602 25.40 -6.79 -32.18
CA ILE A 602 24.81 -5.65 -32.88
C ILE A 602 24.53 -4.56 -31.86
N VAL A 603 25.08 -3.38 -32.15
CA VAL A 603 24.91 -2.19 -31.32
C VAL A 603 24.29 -1.06 -32.15
N PHE A 604 23.63 -0.14 -31.44
CA PHE A 604 22.85 0.94 -32.00
C PHE A 604 23.30 2.28 -31.43
N ASP A 605 23.40 3.29 -32.30
CA ASP A 605 23.38 4.67 -31.85
C ASP A 605 21.94 5.17 -31.92
N VAL A 606 21.43 5.70 -30.81
CA VAL A 606 20.06 6.19 -30.69
C VAL A 606 20.07 7.67 -30.32
N ASP A 607 19.41 8.48 -31.13
CA ASP A 607 19.23 9.91 -30.86
C ASP A 607 18.01 10.08 -29.95
N CYS A 608 18.28 10.28 -28.67
CA CYS A 608 17.27 10.56 -27.65
C CYS A 608 17.26 12.10 -27.43
N LYS A 609 16.13 12.72 -27.03
CA LYS A 609 15.82 14.17 -27.11
C LYS A 609 16.94 15.18 -26.80
N ASP A 610 17.86 14.88 -25.88
CA ASP A 610 18.95 15.77 -25.46
C ASP A 610 20.36 15.16 -25.62
N SER A 611 20.49 13.95 -26.20
CA SER A 611 21.77 13.26 -26.35
C SER A 611 21.74 12.09 -27.33
N LEU A 612 22.81 11.94 -28.11
CA LEU A 612 23.09 10.73 -28.88
C LEU A 612 23.71 9.66 -27.98
N VAL A 613 22.95 8.59 -27.70
CA VAL A 613 23.42 7.45 -26.91
C VAL A 613 24.04 6.43 -27.88
N ARG A 614 25.35 6.24 -27.80
CA ARG A 614 26.11 5.37 -28.70
C ARG A 614 26.26 3.95 -28.14
N MET A 615 26.43 2.99 -29.05
CA MET A 615 26.80 1.60 -28.73
C MET A 615 25.81 0.87 -27.78
N LEU A 616 24.50 1.11 -27.93
CA LEU A 616 23.49 0.40 -27.15
C LEU A 616 23.27 -1.02 -27.70
N PRO A 617 23.34 -2.07 -26.88
CA PRO A 617 22.92 -3.40 -27.30
C PRO A 617 21.39 -3.48 -27.45
N ALA A 618 20.91 -4.39 -28.31
CA ALA A 618 19.47 -4.59 -28.55
C ALA A 618 18.64 -4.78 -27.27
N SER A 619 19.21 -5.39 -26.22
CA SER A 619 18.56 -5.60 -24.92
C SER A 619 18.20 -4.31 -24.17
N ARG A 620 18.78 -3.16 -24.56
CA ARG A 620 18.50 -1.83 -23.99
C ARG A 620 17.55 -0.98 -24.83
N LEU A 621 16.95 -1.59 -25.85
CA LEU A 621 15.99 -0.97 -26.74
C LEU A 621 14.67 -1.72 -26.69
N ARG A 622 13.57 -0.98 -26.86
CA ARG A 622 12.23 -1.52 -27.10
C ARG A 622 11.49 -0.60 -28.05
N LEU A 623 10.45 -1.08 -28.73
CA LEU A 623 9.64 -0.23 -29.60
C LEU A 623 8.97 0.89 -28.80
N SER A 624 8.98 2.11 -29.35
CA SER A 624 8.20 3.20 -28.75
C SER A 624 6.71 2.86 -28.84
N ARG A 625 5.95 3.23 -27.81
CA ARG A 625 4.50 2.93 -27.72
C ARG A 625 3.64 3.88 -28.56
N PHE A 626 4.26 4.87 -29.21
CA PHE A 626 3.59 5.92 -29.96
C PHE A 626 4.20 6.01 -31.36
N THR A 627 3.35 6.24 -32.36
CA THR A 627 3.73 6.38 -33.77
C THR A 627 3.72 7.83 -34.20
N VAL A 628 4.49 8.17 -35.24
CA VAL A 628 4.50 9.52 -35.82
C VAL A 628 3.09 9.84 -36.34
N GLY A 629 2.42 10.81 -35.69
CA GLY A 629 1.03 11.19 -35.98
C GLY A 629 0.10 11.11 -34.76
N ASP A 630 0.51 10.44 -33.69
CA ASP A 630 -0.27 10.38 -32.45
C ASP A 630 -0.26 11.74 -31.73
N LYS A 631 -1.44 12.26 -31.40
CA LYS A 631 -1.59 13.44 -30.55
C LYS A 631 -1.25 13.05 -29.11
N VAL A 632 -0.05 13.39 -28.66
CA VAL A 632 0.40 13.16 -27.28
C VAL A 632 0.52 14.48 -26.52
N GLU A 633 -0.01 14.49 -25.31
CA GLU A 633 0.07 15.63 -24.39
C GLU A 633 1.39 15.56 -23.61
N TYR A 634 2.22 16.61 -23.72
CA TYR A 634 3.55 16.65 -23.13
C TYR A 634 3.50 17.04 -21.65
N TRP A 635 3.90 16.12 -20.76
CA TRP A 635 4.08 16.40 -19.33
C TRP A 635 5.57 16.39 -18.97
N SER A 636 6.07 17.53 -18.49
CA SER A 636 7.44 17.70 -17.99
C SER A 636 7.50 17.42 -16.49
N MET A 637 8.34 16.47 -16.05
CA MET A 637 8.60 16.21 -14.63
C MET A 637 9.45 17.29 -13.93
N ASN A 638 9.80 18.40 -14.60
CA ASN A 638 10.52 19.51 -13.98
C ASN A 638 9.60 20.54 -13.30
N ALA A 639 8.29 20.30 -13.25
CA ALA A 639 7.41 20.98 -12.31
C ALA A 639 7.62 20.37 -10.90
N LYS A 640 8.38 21.09 -10.07
CA LYS A 640 8.65 20.82 -8.66
C LYS A 640 7.43 20.21 -7.96
N GLN A 641 7.59 19.01 -7.38
CA GLN A 641 6.61 18.46 -6.45
C GLN A 641 6.36 19.45 -5.30
N PRO A 642 5.13 19.89 -5.04
CA PRO A 642 4.79 20.57 -3.80
C PRO A 642 4.60 19.49 -2.73
N GLY A 643 5.67 19.11 -2.03
CA GLY A 643 5.57 18.11 -0.97
C GLY A 643 6.84 17.76 -0.20
N SER A 644 8.04 17.91 -0.77
CA SER A 644 9.28 17.64 -0.03
C SER A 644 9.71 18.88 0.77
N PHE A 645 9.20 18.98 2.00
CA PHE A 645 9.59 20.01 2.95
C PHE A 645 11.08 19.86 3.35
N ARG A 646 11.88 20.91 3.18
CA ARG A 646 13.26 20.99 3.70
C ARG A 646 13.23 21.39 5.18
N TRP A 647 13.90 20.63 6.04
CA TRP A 647 14.09 20.95 7.47
C TRP A 647 14.91 22.22 7.71
N SER A 648 15.72 22.62 6.72
CA SER A 648 16.43 23.89 6.70
C SER A 648 15.52 25.08 6.36
N SER A 649 14.19 24.94 6.48
CA SER A 649 13.20 25.99 6.24
C SER A 649 12.54 26.42 7.55
N GLU A 650 12.05 27.66 7.58
CA GLU A 650 11.47 28.29 8.77
C GLU A 650 10.21 27.55 9.24
N ALA A 651 9.46 26.97 8.30
CA ALA A 651 8.32 26.09 8.59
C ALA A 651 8.72 24.78 9.30
N GLY A 652 9.92 24.24 9.00
CA GLY A 652 10.47 23.07 9.69
C GLY A 652 10.83 23.36 11.15
N TRP A 653 11.41 24.54 11.40
CA TRP A 653 11.71 25.05 12.75
C TRP A 653 10.44 25.24 13.59
N TYR A 654 9.41 25.90 13.04
CA TYR A 654 8.14 26.13 13.75
C TYR A 654 7.39 24.85 14.12
N ARG A 655 7.39 23.83 13.24
CA ARG A 655 6.75 22.54 13.56
C ARG A 655 7.48 21.79 14.66
N ALA A 656 8.81 21.80 14.68
CA ALA A 656 9.59 21.15 15.74
C ALA A 656 9.30 21.79 17.12
N LEU A 657 9.26 23.13 17.19
CA LEU A 657 8.89 23.85 18.40
C LEU A 657 7.45 23.53 18.85
N LYS A 658 6.51 23.46 17.91
CA LYS A 658 5.10 23.16 18.18
C LYS A 658 4.90 21.74 18.71
N THR A 659 5.53 20.73 18.09
CA THR A 659 5.42 19.32 18.54
C THR A 659 6.00 19.12 19.95
N LEU A 660 7.11 19.78 20.28
CA LEU A 660 7.68 19.74 21.63
C LEU A 660 6.76 20.39 22.68
N LYS A 661 6.15 21.53 22.32
CA LYS A 661 5.30 22.31 23.23
C LYS A 661 3.94 21.66 23.45
N ASP A 662 3.30 21.22 22.37
CA ASP A 662 1.91 20.76 22.39
C ASP A 662 1.80 19.24 22.68
N GLY A 663 2.80 18.44 22.30
CA GLY A 663 2.75 16.98 22.44
C GLY A 663 3.37 16.42 23.72
N TYR A 664 4.37 17.09 24.29
CA TYR A 664 5.20 16.53 25.38
C TYR A 664 5.52 17.51 26.52
N GLY A 665 5.04 18.75 26.46
CA GLY A 665 5.40 19.83 27.38
C GLY A 665 5.09 19.55 28.87
N GLU A 666 4.11 18.69 29.16
CA GLU A 666 3.78 18.29 30.53
C GLU A 666 4.72 17.20 31.09
N GLN A 667 5.27 16.32 30.25
CA GLN A 667 6.04 15.14 30.67
C GLN A 667 7.56 15.32 30.56
N TYR A 668 8.01 16.23 29.69
CA TYR A 668 9.43 16.46 29.41
C TYR A 668 9.75 17.95 29.52
N ASP A 669 10.91 18.26 30.09
CA ASP A 669 11.42 19.62 30.17
C ASP A 669 12.39 19.86 29.01
N ALA A 670 11.94 20.63 28.01
CA ALA A 670 12.73 21.03 26.87
C ALA A 670 13.54 22.32 27.14
N SER A 671 13.44 22.92 28.34
CA SER A 671 14.16 24.16 28.67
C SER A 671 15.67 23.97 28.86
N ASN A 672 16.17 22.73 28.91
CA ASN A 672 17.58 22.45 29.19
C ASN A 672 18.32 21.69 28.08
N MET A 673 19.11 22.49 27.34
CA MET A 673 20.34 22.21 26.59
C MET A 673 20.26 21.46 25.25
N THR A 674 20.70 22.12 24.16
CA THR A 674 21.16 21.47 22.93
C THR A 674 22.67 21.66 22.76
N ARG A 675 23.36 20.66 22.18
CA ARG A 675 24.79 20.70 21.85
C ARG A 675 25.01 20.78 20.35
N ASP A 676 25.94 21.62 19.90
CA ASP A 676 26.43 21.57 18.53
C ASP A 676 27.46 20.43 18.34
N ARG A 677 27.88 20.20 17.09
CA ARG A 677 28.90 19.19 16.72
C ARG A 677 30.28 19.42 17.34
N TYR A 678 30.49 20.55 18.02
CA TYR A 678 31.73 20.92 18.70
C TYR A 678 31.59 20.86 20.23
N GLY A 679 30.45 20.38 20.74
CA GLY A 679 30.22 20.17 22.17
C GLY A 679 29.86 21.44 22.94
N LYS A 680 29.55 22.55 22.25
CA LYS A 680 29.15 23.82 22.89
C LYS A 680 27.64 23.81 23.18
N GLN A 681 27.27 24.34 24.34
CA GLN A 681 25.92 24.22 24.92
C GLN A 681 25.08 25.48 24.68
N TYR A 682 23.80 25.32 24.35
CA TYR A 682 22.84 26.42 24.13
C TYR A 682 21.48 26.15 24.80
N ASP A 683 20.84 27.22 25.29
CA ASP A 683 19.50 27.22 25.90
C ASP A 683 18.39 27.21 24.82
N ALA A 684 17.27 26.54 25.06
CA ALA A 684 16.12 26.48 24.14
C ALA A 684 15.51 27.85 23.84
N SER A 685 15.59 28.81 24.77
CA SER A 685 15.22 30.22 24.54
C SER A 685 16.12 30.92 23.50
N GLN A 686 17.28 30.34 23.19
CA GLN A 686 18.23 30.82 22.19
C GLN A 686 18.12 30.12 20.82
N MET A 687 17.19 29.16 20.65
CA MET A 687 16.90 28.50 19.36
C MET A 687 16.13 29.42 18.39
N THR A 688 16.75 30.54 18.05
CA THR A 688 16.26 31.46 17.02
C THR A 688 16.32 30.78 15.64
N TRP A 689 15.52 31.29 14.70
CA TRP A 689 15.57 30.85 13.30
C TRP A 689 16.99 30.92 12.71
N ALA A 690 17.75 31.97 13.05
CA ALA A 690 19.14 32.13 12.62
C ALA A 690 20.05 30.99 13.12
N TRP A 691 19.87 30.56 14.37
CA TRP A 691 20.60 29.43 14.94
C TRP A 691 20.19 28.10 14.28
N TRP A 692 18.90 27.87 14.07
CA TRP A 692 18.37 26.65 13.44
C TRP A 692 18.93 26.48 12.02
N LYS A 693 18.93 27.56 11.24
CA LYS A 693 19.47 27.59 9.88
C LYS A 693 20.97 27.29 9.83
N ALA A 694 21.73 27.68 10.86
CA ALA A 694 23.17 27.43 10.93
C ALA A 694 23.51 25.97 11.33
N ASN A 695 22.66 25.32 12.12
CA ASN A 695 23.01 24.08 12.83
C ASN A 695 22.22 22.83 12.39
N VAL A 696 21.05 22.97 11.78
CA VAL A 696 20.22 21.83 11.33
C VAL A 696 20.32 21.67 9.81
N LYS A 697 21.15 20.73 9.36
CA LYS A 697 21.40 20.47 7.93
C LYS A 697 20.84 19.14 7.40
N HIS A 698 20.56 18.17 8.27
CA HIS A 698 20.11 16.82 7.91
C HIS A 698 19.06 16.27 8.89
N ASN A 699 18.33 15.21 8.48
CA ASN A 699 17.24 14.60 9.26
C ASN A 699 17.69 13.89 10.56
N GLU A 700 19.00 13.73 10.77
CA GLU A 700 19.59 12.96 11.87
C GLU A 700 20.06 13.81 13.06
N SER A 701 19.81 15.12 13.04
CA SER A 701 20.13 15.99 14.18
C SER A 701 19.41 15.50 15.45
N LYS A 702 20.13 15.45 16.57
CA LYS A 702 19.67 14.90 17.85
C LYS A 702 19.35 16.01 18.85
N ALA A 703 18.35 15.80 19.69
CA ALA A 703 18.00 16.68 20.81
C ALA A 703 18.18 15.95 22.14
N ASP A 704 18.76 16.65 23.13
CA ASP A 704 18.78 16.19 24.52
C ASP A 704 17.45 16.58 25.18
N VAL A 705 16.82 15.63 25.86
CA VAL A 705 15.53 15.85 26.53
C VAL A 705 15.54 15.19 27.91
N THR A 706 15.04 15.90 28.92
CA THR A 706 14.99 15.42 30.30
C THR A 706 13.54 15.10 30.70
N CYS A 707 13.29 13.88 31.17
CA CYS A 707 11.97 13.50 31.66
C CYS A 707 11.69 14.17 33.01
N LYS A 708 10.58 14.91 33.13
CA LYS A 708 10.19 15.58 34.39
C LYS A 708 9.88 14.58 35.52
N LYS A 709 9.46 13.36 35.17
CA LYS A 709 9.00 12.35 36.14
C LYS A 709 10.14 11.60 36.83
N CYS A 710 11.22 11.27 36.11
CA CYS A 710 12.34 10.48 36.66
C CYS A 710 13.71 11.15 36.55
N GLY A 711 13.78 12.36 35.98
CA GLY A 711 15.04 13.08 35.77
C GLY A 711 15.97 12.48 34.72
N HIS A 712 15.59 11.37 34.07
CA HIS A 712 16.43 10.72 33.07
C HIS A 712 16.61 11.63 31.84
N ARG A 713 17.88 11.85 31.46
CA ARG A 713 18.29 12.67 30.32
C ARG A 713 18.62 11.77 29.12
N SER A 714 17.78 11.79 28.09
CA SER A 714 18.05 11.08 26.83
C SER A 714 18.94 11.94 25.94
N LYS A 715 20.12 11.44 25.57
CA LYS A 715 21.15 12.19 24.81
C LYS A 715 21.14 11.95 23.30
N SER A 716 20.10 11.30 22.77
CA SER A 716 20.15 10.78 21.39
C SER A 716 18.81 10.66 20.68
N THR A 717 17.80 11.45 21.08
CA THR A 717 16.49 11.40 20.39
C THR A 717 16.59 12.13 19.06
N SER A 718 16.34 11.45 17.94
CA SER A 718 16.38 12.08 16.62
C SER A 718 15.14 12.98 16.42
N LEU A 719 15.28 14.06 15.64
CA LEU A 719 14.14 14.90 15.27
C LEU A 719 13.05 14.14 14.49
N ASN A 720 13.40 13.02 13.85
CA ASN A 720 12.47 12.17 13.10
C ASN A 720 11.63 11.27 14.03
N ASP A 721 12.18 10.84 15.16
CA ASP A 721 11.46 10.07 16.18
C ASP A 721 10.41 10.95 16.88
N LEU A 722 10.78 12.20 17.20
CA LEU A 722 9.86 13.21 17.73
C LEU A 722 8.72 13.52 16.75
N ARG A 723 8.98 13.55 15.44
CA ARG A 723 7.95 13.73 14.39
C ARG A 723 6.96 12.58 14.36
N SER A 724 7.43 11.36 14.57
CA SER A 724 6.64 10.14 14.43
C SER A 724 5.85 9.79 15.70
N GLY A 725 5.89 10.67 16.72
CA GLY A 725 5.18 10.45 17.98
C GLY A 725 5.88 9.45 18.90
N HIS A 726 7.14 9.10 18.64
CA HIS A 726 7.92 8.24 19.53
C HIS A 726 8.42 9.06 20.72
N ALA A 727 8.11 8.62 21.93
CA ALA A 727 8.56 9.28 23.14
C ALA A 727 10.08 9.09 23.31
N PRO A 728 10.79 10.10 23.85
CA PRO A 728 12.21 9.96 24.17
C PRO A 728 12.44 8.76 25.10
N GLY A 729 13.54 8.02 24.86
CA GLY A 729 13.90 6.74 25.49
C GLY A 729 14.04 6.79 27.01
N CYS A 730 12.93 6.98 27.70
CA CYS A 730 12.82 7.06 29.14
C CYS A 730 12.19 5.76 29.66
N VAL A 731 12.79 5.21 30.73
CA VAL A 731 12.34 3.98 31.41
C VAL A 731 10.85 4.05 31.83
N CYS A 732 10.31 5.26 32.05
CA CYS A 732 8.90 5.46 32.36
C CYS A 732 7.93 5.05 31.23
N ASN A 733 8.40 4.96 29.97
CA ASN A 733 7.58 4.63 28.81
C ASN A 733 7.80 3.22 28.25
N ARG A 734 8.84 2.50 28.70
CA ARG A 734 9.07 1.09 28.34
C ARG A 734 8.34 0.17 29.31
N LYS A 735 7.04 -0.01 29.10
CA LYS A 735 6.16 -0.79 29.99
C LYS A 735 6.63 -2.23 30.18
N THR A 736 7.25 -2.85 29.17
CA THR A 736 7.74 -4.24 29.21
C THR A 736 9.01 -4.38 30.07
N GLU A 737 10.04 -3.60 29.80
CA GLU A 737 11.26 -3.57 30.62
C GLU A 737 10.98 -3.19 32.08
N ALA A 738 10.12 -2.20 32.32
CA ALA A 738 9.76 -1.78 33.68
C ALA A 738 8.93 -2.85 34.43
N LYS A 739 8.22 -3.73 33.72
CA LYS A 739 7.54 -4.90 34.30
C LYS A 739 8.55 -6.01 34.60
N LEU A 740 9.41 -6.35 33.64
CA LEU A 740 10.44 -7.37 33.82
C LEU A 740 11.38 -7.01 34.97
N ARG A 741 11.82 -5.74 35.03
CA ARG A 741 12.70 -5.26 36.11
C ARG A 741 12.05 -5.41 37.49
N ARG A 742 10.77 -5.07 37.61
CA ARG A 742 10.03 -5.26 38.87
C ARG A 742 9.89 -6.73 39.24
N TRP A 743 9.64 -7.58 38.25
CA TRP A 743 9.57 -9.03 38.44
C TRP A 743 10.91 -9.62 38.88
N LEU A 744 12.02 -9.23 38.26
CA LEU A 744 13.37 -9.68 38.63
C LEU A 744 13.74 -9.24 40.05
N TYR A 745 13.46 -7.99 40.45
CA TYR A 745 13.69 -7.53 41.82
C TYR A 745 12.82 -8.25 42.85
N ALA A 746 11.60 -8.63 42.47
CA ALA A 746 10.71 -9.37 43.36
C ALA A 746 11.13 -10.84 43.52
N LYS A 747 11.66 -11.46 42.46
CA LYS A 747 11.98 -12.90 42.44
C LYS A 747 13.42 -13.22 42.87
N TYR A 748 14.36 -12.30 42.64
CA TYR A 748 15.78 -12.43 43.00
C TYR A 748 16.27 -11.17 43.75
N PRO A 749 15.70 -10.85 44.93
CA PRO A 749 16.01 -9.61 45.66
C PRO A 749 17.48 -9.49 46.10
N GLU A 750 18.17 -10.62 46.26
CA GLU A 750 19.58 -10.69 46.64
C GLU A 750 20.56 -10.54 45.47
N TRP A 751 20.06 -10.51 44.23
CA TRP A 751 20.90 -10.37 43.04
C TRP A 751 21.07 -8.90 42.65
N ALA A 752 22.31 -8.50 42.36
CA ALA A 752 22.58 -7.21 41.76
C ALA A 752 22.05 -7.19 40.32
N ILE A 753 21.06 -6.33 40.04
CA ILE A 753 20.49 -6.14 38.69
C ILE A 753 21.10 -4.88 38.07
N THR A 754 21.98 -5.06 37.09
CA THR A 754 22.61 -3.94 36.37
C THR A 754 21.85 -3.67 35.06
N SER A 755 21.62 -2.39 34.74
CA SER A 755 20.97 -1.99 33.48
C SER A 755 21.97 -1.62 32.39
N GLN A 756 23.27 -1.80 32.65
CA GLN A 756 24.39 -1.57 31.73
C GLN A 756 25.55 -2.46 32.15
N VAL A 757 25.75 -3.57 31.44
CA VAL A 757 26.86 -4.50 31.67
C VAL A 757 28.12 -3.85 31.09
N LYS A 758 29.14 -3.65 31.93
CA LYS A 758 30.42 -3.05 31.50
C LYS A 758 31.42 -4.17 31.23
N GLY A 759 31.82 -4.35 29.97
CA GLY A 759 32.94 -5.25 29.63
C GLY A 759 32.89 -5.90 28.25
N CYS A 760 31.71 -6.02 27.64
CA CYS A 760 31.59 -6.56 26.29
C CYS A 760 31.72 -5.45 25.25
N THR A 761 32.85 -5.37 24.55
CA THR A 761 33.04 -4.43 23.44
C THR A 761 33.07 -5.16 22.11
N ASN A 762 32.46 -4.59 21.08
CA ASN A 762 32.66 -5.05 19.71
C ASN A 762 34.15 -4.88 19.34
N GLY A 763 34.80 -5.98 18.91
CA GLY A 763 36.25 -6.04 18.64
C GLY A 763 36.76 -4.99 17.66
N ASP A 764 35.94 -4.57 16.70
CA ASP A 764 36.35 -3.61 15.66
C ASP A 764 36.14 -2.15 16.05
N THR A 765 35.23 -1.87 16.99
CA THR A 765 34.82 -0.49 17.29
C THR A 765 35.07 -0.06 18.73
N GLN A 766 35.47 -0.99 19.60
CA GLN A 766 35.54 -0.84 21.06
C GLN A 766 34.24 -0.27 21.68
N ARG A 767 33.10 -0.34 20.97
CA ARG A 767 31.82 0.12 21.49
C ARG A 767 31.20 -0.95 22.38
N PRO A 768 30.61 -0.60 23.54
CA PRO A 768 29.90 -1.55 24.38
C PRO A 768 28.74 -2.19 23.61
N LEU A 769 28.62 -3.52 23.67
CA LEU A 769 27.45 -4.25 23.19
C LEU A 769 26.30 -4.06 24.21
N PRO A 770 25.10 -3.63 23.77
CA PRO A 770 24.00 -3.40 24.69
C PRO A 770 23.27 -4.71 25.01
N PHE A 771 23.38 -5.17 26.26
CA PHE A 771 22.42 -6.12 26.85
C PHE A 771 21.43 -5.34 27.72
N ASP A 772 20.17 -5.77 27.79
CA ASP A 772 19.14 -5.04 28.53
C ASP A 772 19.27 -5.20 30.06
N PHE A 773 19.70 -6.39 30.53
CA PHE A 773 19.93 -6.66 31.96
C PHE A 773 21.12 -7.58 32.20
N GLY A 774 21.89 -7.30 33.25
CA GLY A 774 22.87 -8.21 33.86
C GLY A 774 22.42 -8.66 35.25
N LEU A 775 22.58 -9.94 35.54
CA LEU A 775 22.24 -10.58 36.82
C LEU A 775 23.46 -11.31 37.40
N TYR A 776 23.53 -11.39 38.73
CA TYR A 776 24.53 -12.16 39.48
C TYR A 776 25.98 -11.85 39.06
N HIS A 777 26.45 -10.63 39.36
CA HIS A 777 27.78 -10.14 38.95
C HIS A 777 28.04 -10.27 37.44
N ASP A 778 27.03 -10.01 36.62
CA ASP A 778 27.04 -10.11 35.16
C ASP A 778 27.29 -11.54 34.60
N SER A 779 27.06 -12.57 35.41
CA SER A 779 27.18 -13.98 34.99
C SER A 779 26.00 -14.45 34.13
N VAL A 780 24.85 -13.76 34.21
CA VAL A 780 23.68 -14.00 33.35
C VAL A 780 23.28 -12.69 32.66
N LEU A 781 23.25 -12.71 31.33
CA LEU A 781 22.92 -11.58 30.48
C LEU A 781 21.58 -11.83 29.79
N ILE A 782 20.68 -10.85 29.82
CA ILE A 782 19.33 -10.93 29.23
C ILE A 782 19.17 -9.84 28.18
N GLU A 783 18.76 -10.25 26.98
CA GLU A 783 18.41 -9.38 25.85
C GLU A 783 16.93 -9.60 25.48
N LEU A 784 16.20 -8.51 25.24
CA LEU A 784 14.79 -8.51 24.87
C LEU A 784 14.64 -8.09 23.40
N ASP A 785 14.31 -9.04 22.53
CA ASP A 785 13.95 -8.74 21.15
C ASP A 785 12.46 -8.31 21.06
N GLY A 786 12.18 -7.13 20.51
CA GLY A 786 10.79 -6.71 20.27
C GLY A 786 10.59 -5.43 19.48
N GLU A 787 10.08 -5.57 18.25
CA GLU A 787 9.19 -4.59 17.63
C GLU A 787 7.80 -4.64 18.29
N THR A 788 7.17 -3.48 18.45
CA THR A 788 5.92 -3.27 19.19
C THR A 788 4.74 -4.10 18.69
N ALA A 789 4.31 -5.10 19.47
CA ALA A 789 2.98 -5.71 19.34
C ALA A 789 1.91 -4.85 20.04
N HIS A 790 0.88 -4.44 19.29
CA HIS A 790 -0.32 -3.80 19.82
C HIS A 790 -1.14 -4.78 20.68
N PHE A 791 -1.10 -4.64 22.00
CA PHE A 791 -2.08 -5.28 22.88
C PHE A 791 -3.42 -4.52 22.81
N GLY A 792 -4.27 -4.90 21.85
CA GLY A 792 -5.66 -4.50 21.71
C GLY A 792 -6.61 -5.68 21.97
N ARG A 793 -7.74 -5.41 22.64
CA ARG A 793 -8.69 -6.37 23.19
C ARG A 793 -9.26 -7.35 22.15
N GLY A 794 -9.35 -8.61 22.58
CA GLY A 794 -10.41 -9.55 22.19
C GLY A 794 -9.94 -10.66 21.25
N PHE A 795 -9.49 -11.78 21.82
CA PHE A 795 -9.82 -13.16 21.41
C PHE A 795 -9.33 -14.10 22.53
N GLY A 796 -10.20 -14.99 22.99
CA GLY A 796 -9.88 -15.97 24.03
C GLY A 796 -9.03 -17.12 23.46
N GLY A 797 -7.95 -17.45 24.15
CA GLY A 797 -7.07 -18.58 23.83
C GLY A 797 -5.72 -18.46 24.54
N VAL A 798 -5.57 -19.19 25.65
CA VAL A 798 -4.34 -19.56 26.39
C VAL A 798 -3.18 -18.54 26.38
N ALA A 799 -3.11 -17.70 27.43
CA ALA A 799 -1.89 -16.97 27.76
C ALA A 799 -0.94 -17.90 28.53
N VAL A 800 0.23 -18.21 27.96
CA VAL A 800 1.32 -18.90 28.67
C VAL A 800 2.08 -17.86 29.51
N ASP A 801 2.31 -18.15 30.79
CA ASP A 801 2.93 -17.23 31.75
C ASP A 801 4.45 -17.15 31.50
N GLY A 802 4.91 -16.11 30.79
CA GLY A 802 6.33 -15.94 30.42
C GLY A 802 7.32 -15.85 31.60
N GLY A 803 6.84 -15.75 32.85
CA GLY A 803 7.68 -15.78 34.05
C GLY A 803 8.28 -17.17 34.36
N ASP A 804 7.62 -18.25 33.97
CA ASP A 804 8.08 -19.61 34.31
C ASP A 804 9.29 -20.02 33.46
N PHE A 805 9.24 -19.75 32.14
CA PHE A 805 10.40 -19.95 31.26
C PHE A 805 11.63 -19.21 31.75
N LEU A 806 11.49 -17.91 32.06
CA LEU A 806 12.63 -17.09 32.47
C LEU A 806 13.24 -17.57 33.80
N THR A 807 12.41 -18.10 34.70
CA THR A 807 12.88 -18.69 35.96
C THR A 807 13.73 -19.93 35.69
N SER A 808 13.21 -20.87 34.89
CA SER A 808 13.92 -22.09 34.53
C SER A 808 15.21 -21.81 33.76
N ALA A 809 15.19 -20.85 32.83
CA ALA A 809 16.37 -20.45 32.07
C ALA A 809 17.46 -19.84 32.97
N ILE A 810 17.09 -18.96 33.92
CA ILE A 810 18.05 -18.38 34.87
C ILE A 810 18.65 -19.46 35.77
N GLN A 811 17.82 -20.33 36.35
CA GLN A 811 18.29 -21.43 37.22
C GLN A 811 19.23 -22.37 36.46
N HIS A 812 18.87 -22.73 35.23
CA HIS A 812 19.70 -23.57 34.38
C HIS A 812 21.03 -22.88 34.05
N ALA A 813 21.01 -21.62 33.60
CA ALA A 813 22.21 -20.85 33.30
C ALA A 813 23.15 -20.76 34.51
N THR A 814 22.62 -20.56 35.73
CA THR A 814 23.45 -20.51 36.95
C THR A 814 24.00 -21.87 37.39
N SER A 815 23.41 -22.98 36.94
CA SER A 815 23.88 -24.33 37.25
C SER A 815 24.99 -24.83 36.32
N LEU A 816 25.21 -24.15 35.19
CA LEU A 816 26.18 -24.56 34.19
C LEU A 816 27.57 -23.99 34.50
N THR A 817 28.60 -24.82 34.35
CA THR A 817 30.00 -24.41 34.52
C THR A 817 30.62 -23.84 33.24
N GLN A 818 29.87 -23.80 32.13
CA GLN A 818 30.30 -23.26 30.84
C GLN A 818 29.30 -22.24 30.30
N PRO A 819 29.75 -21.20 29.57
CA PRO A 819 28.85 -20.23 28.94
C PRO A 819 27.90 -20.91 27.95
N CYS A 820 26.61 -20.58 28.02
CA CYS A 820 25.60 -21.07 27.10
C CYS A 820 24.63 -19.96 26.70
N VAL A 821 23.96 -20.11 25.57
CA VAL A 821 22.86 -19.22 25.15
C VAL A 821 21.55 -20.00 25.21
N LEU A 822 20.63 -19.54 26.07
CA LEU A 822 19.28 -20.12 26.20
C LEU A 822 18.28 -19.21 25.49
N THR A 823 17.50 -19.77 24.57
CA THR A 823 16.48 -19.04 23.80
C THR A 823 15.11 -19.59 24.09
N GLN A 824 14.09 -18.73 24.12
CA GLN A 824 12.71 -19.16 24.19
C GLN A 824 12.35 -19.91 22.90
N ASP A 825 11.63 -21.02 23.04
CA ASP A 825 11.06 -21.75 21.90
C ASP A 825 10.00 -20.87 21.21
N ALA A 826 10.44 -20.17 20.16
CA ALA A 826 9.63 -19.32 19.31
C ALA A 826 10.05 -19.54 17.86
N MET A 827 9.08 -19.79 16.98
CA MET A 827 9.26 -20.17 15.57
C MET A 827 10.23 -19.29 14.77
N HIS A 828 10.47 -18.04 15.19
CA HIS A 828 11.40 -17.12 14.53
C HIS A 828 12.88 -17.46 14.74
N TYR A 829 13.23 -18.21 15.80
CA TYR A 829 14.60 -18.64 16.06
C TYR A 829 14.96 -19.99 15.39
N GLU A 830 13.97 -20.77 14.97
CA GLU A 830 14.20 -22.08 14.32
C GLU A 830 14.44 -21.99 12.79
N GLY A 831 13.96 -20.92 12.14
CA GLY A 831 13.85 -20.83 10.68
C GLY A 831 14.55 -19.66 9.98
N GLY A 832 15.52 -18.97 10.61
CA GLY A 832 16.11 -17.73 10.05
C GLY A 832 17.63 -17.60 10.15
N ILE A 833 18.15 -16.42 9.75
CA ILE A 833 19.57 -16.03 9.71
C ILE A 833 20.32 -16.33 11.02
N TYR A 834 19.63 -16.31 12.16
CA TYR A 834 20.19 -16.62 13.48
C TYR A 834 20.64 -18.08 13.62
N ARG A 835 20.06 -19.03 12.87
CA ARG A 835 20.48 -20.43 12.84
C ARG A 835 21.78 -20.60 12.04
N GLU A 836 21.90 -19.90 10.91
CA GLU A 836 23.09 -19.92 10.05
C GLU A 836 24.31 -19.23 10.71
N LEU A 837 24.09 -18.15 11.48
CA LEU A 837 25.18 -17.44 12.17
C LEU A 837 25.72 -18.17 13.42
N ARG A 838 25.01 -19.18 13.94
CA ARG A 838 25.39 -19.89 15.17
C ARG A 838 26.22 -21.15 14.92
N THR A 839 26.29 -21.66 13.69
CA THR A 839 27.14 -22.82 13.35
C THR A 839 28.64 -22.53 13.45
N ASP A 840 29.05 -21.26 13.50
CA ASP A 840 30.46 -20.83 13.60
C ASP A 840 30.97 -20.72 15.05
N PHE A 841 30.09 -20.79 16.06
CA PHE A 841 30.48 -20.90 17.45
C PHE A 841 30.38 -22.36 17.86
N ASP A 842 31.38 -22.91 18.55
CA ASP A 842 31.47 -24.33 19.00
C ASP A 842 30.43 -24.68 20.12
N CYS A 843 29.23 -24.09 20.05
CA CYS A 843 28.05 -24.35 20.87
C CYS A 843 27.38 -25.65 20.40
N LYS A 844 28.00 -26.79 20.70
CA LYS A 844 27.50 -28.12 20.29
C LYS A 844 26.19 -28.56 20.96
N ARG A 845 25.56 -27.78 21.84
CA ARG A 845 24.21 -28.05 22.38
C ARG A 845 23.47 -26.77 22.76
N GLY A 846 22.66 -26.24 21.85
CA GLY A 846 21.60 -25.31 22.23
C GLY A 846 20.44 -26.11 22.86
N HIS A 847 20.08 -25.79 24.10
CA HIS A 847 18.91 -26.41 24.75
C HIS A 847 17.67 -25.54 24.49
N PHE A 848 16.72 -26.08 23.73
CA PHE A 848 15.36 -25.52 23.65
C PHE A 848 14.56 -26.06 24.83
N LEU A 849 14.02 -25.16 25.66
CA LEU A 849 13.13 -25.56 26.75
C LEU A 849 11.68 -25.48 26.24
N PRO A 850 10.92 -26.60 26.21
CA PRO A 850 9.54 -26.58 25.74
C PRO A 850 8.64 -25.76 26.68
N SER A 851 7.58 -25.17 26.12
CA SER A 851 6.68 -24.22 26.79
C SER A 851 5.73 -24.82 27.85
N GLY A 852 6.01 -26.02 28.37
CA GLY A 852 5.26 -26.60 29.48
C GLY A 852 5.97 -27.78 30.14
N ILE A 853 6.29 -27.64 31.43
CA ILE A 853 6.69 -28.76 32.31
C ILE A 853 5.83 -28.70 33.57
N PRO A 854 5.14 -29.78 33.99
CA PRO A 854 4.55 -29.88 35.31
C PRO A 854 5.60 -30.32 36.35
N TYR A 855 5.59 -29.64 37.51
CA TYR A 855 6.35 -29.88 38.74
C TYR A 855 7.21 -31.17 38.83
N LEU A 856 8.54 -30.98 38.91
CA LEU A 856 9.46 -31.95 39.52
C LEU A 856 9.47 -31.73 41.04
N THR A 857 8.81 -32.61 41.78
CA THR A 857 9.01 -32.75 43.24
C THR A 857 10.34 -33.44 43.50
N PHE A 858 11.28 -32.73 44.14
CA PHE A 858 12.47 -33.36 44.72
C PHE A 858 12.06 -34.16 45.96
N GLY A 859 12.07 -35.48 45.85
CA GLY A 859 12.06 -36.39 46.98
C GLY A 859 13.45 -36.42 47.62
N LEU A 860 13.52 -36.06 48.89
CA LEU A 860 14.63 -36.42 49.76
C LEU A 860 14.45 -37.90 50.10
N ASP A 861 15.38 -38.75 49.68
CA ASP A 861 15.61 -40.02 50.38
C ASP A 861 17.11 -40.34 50.37
N GLU A 862 17.57 -40.68 51.55
CA GLU A 862 18.94 -41.00 51.92
C GLU A 862 19.37 -42.34 51.30
N GLY A 863 20.67 -42.49 51.02
CA GLY A 863 21.27 -43.73 50.50
C GLY A 863 21.20 -44.92 51.48
N PRO A 864 21.80 -46.08 51.15
CA PRO A 864 23.27 -46.10 51.07
C PRO A 864 23.91 -47.04 50.02
N SER A 865 25.14 -46.66 49.67
CA SER A 865 26.33 -47.47 49.35
C SER A 865 26.19 -48.84 48.67
N LEU A 866 26.89 -49.04 47.55
CA LEU A 866 28.13 -49.84 47.54
C LEU A 866 28.86 -49.78 46.18
N GLU A 867 30.17 -49.88 46.31
CA GLU A 867 31.24 -49.83 45.32
C GLU A 867 31.08 -50.86 44.18
N ASN A 868 31.57 -50.52 42.97
CA ASN A 868 32.70 -51.26 42.39
C ASN A 868 33.24 -50.66 41.07
N HIS A 869 34.51 -50.25 41.16
CA HIS A 869 35.63 -50.44 40.23
C HIS A 869 35.42 -50.69 38.73
N ALA A 870 36.14 -49.85 37.95
CA ALA A 870 37.09 -50.18 36.87
C ALA A 870 36.55 -50.91 35.63
N LYS A 871 36.98 -50.67 34.38
CA LYS A 871 38.02 -49.87 33.73
C LYS A 871 37.66 -49.88 32.21
N PRO A 872 38.31 -49.06 31.38
CA PRO A 872 37.90 -48.75 30.01
C PRO A 872 38.63 -49.62 28.96
N SER A 873 38.04 -49.73 27.76
CA SER A 873 38.80 -49.92 26.52
C SER A 873 37.96 -49.53 25.31
N ASP A 874 38.37 -48.42 24.70
CA ASP A 874 38.63 -48.23 23.27
C ASP A 874 37.52 -48.45 22.22
N LEU A 875 37.16 -47.31 21.61
CA LEU A 875 37.21 -47.01 20.17
C LEU A 875 36.67 -48.06 19.19
N HIS A 876 35.54 -47.71 18.56
CA HIS A 876 35.54 -47.41 17.13
C HIS A 876 34.48 -46.38 16.75
#